data_AF-A0A954M4D5-F1
#
_entry.id   AF-A0A954M4D5-F1
#
_cell.length_a   1.000
_cell.length_b   1.000
_cell.length_c   1.000
_cell.angle_alpha   90.00
_cell.angle_beta   90.00
_cell.angle_gamma   90.00
#
_symmetry.space_group_name_H-M   'P 1'
#
loop_
_entity.id
_entity.type
_entity.pdbx_description
1 polymer ?
#
loop_
_entity_poly.entity_id
_entity_poly.type
_entity_poly.pdbx_seq_one_letter_code
_entity_poly.pdbx_strand_id
1 'polypeptide(L)'
;IALRRGGDDAVHTHRIPGLATTNSGTLIGVYDVRRRDGGDLPGDIDVGMSRSTDGGRTWEPMRVIMDSGDDPRWHYDGIGDPAVLVDRTTGTIWVAAVWSHGNRGWVGSGQGMTPDETGQLMLVHSDDDGITWSRPINITSQVKRPEWCFLLQGPGKGITMRDGTIVFAGQYQDPPDQRRLPHSTIIYSKDHGKTWHSGTGAFDDTTEAQVVEIEPGVLMLNCRYNRAGTRVVMVTRDMGQTWEKHPTSERSLIEPGACMASLIDVDQEVGGEAGGWLLFSNPNSTRGRNHLTIKASADRGLTWPQEQRLLLDEGGSAGYSCMSMIDEQTIGIVYEGSQAHMTFQRIPLSEVLNESAGRNAVKYHSERPLDLFLVTGQSNSLGTMDPADATTPAPPIDAHDAAVPFFWSNRSTRSGDGAATLIGDSGGKFATLQPQQGEGTHRQFWGPEFGFARALAQAGRSDFAIIKASRGGGGNSYWLKGSSDDHMYQHVIQTVTEAVRAIPAGRRYRIRAILYVQGESDNEAEANAAGERLATLIANLRRDLPYAEEAKLLVGGIATQGARRDMVRRQQAAVAESDPAIEYVDNIDLQGQLYDGLHFDRAAKLEVGRRLAERWLDVAGTGTVQLRLPPVFGSHMVLQADVELPVWGAATAGTPVTVQLGTETQTAITDADGRWGVRFPPRAATSNPTTLDVRAGDEHVTLRDVVVGEVWICAGQSNMEWPLGQSVDGGSELANLDRHAASAIRLLDLTDGPRGLPGAYGAKEIGQLTSETYVDGQWQHASVDAARDFSAVAWYFGRRLEEQLDVPIGLICPAVGGSPAEAWIPREALAQDQELNGLIAGDWLDSQLMGEFCPLRGVQNLLSGIQHGDPIPTDELGPNHPFKPGFLWSAGIEPLTPYAIRGVIWYQGESNAETPERVRQHERLFPMLIGEWRRHWQQGDFPFLFVQLPAMQRSDWPHFRDGQRRILGQLPNLGMAITIDTGHPTDVHPRLKRPVGERLADWALARTYSQPTQAAYSGPLSTNVSRNAKTLTVRFQHCGAGLMSADSQPLRHFEVCGEDGAYHPAQATIVGPDRVAVVSDLVTSPVHVRYAWQPFPDPPVNLCNASGLPASPFSTEFE
;
A
#
# COMPACT_ATOMS: atom_id res chain seq x y z
N ILE A 1 1.66 -32.12 25.90
CA ILE A 1 0.93 -33.08 26.76
C ILE A 1 -0.38 -33.41 26.07
N ALA A 2 -0.71 -34.68 25.89
CA ALA A 2 -2.08 -35.07 25.53
C ALA A 2 -2.94 -34.93 26.79
N LEU A 3 -3.57 -33.77 26.95
CA LEU A 3 -4.37 -33.43 28.13
C LEU A 3 -5.61 -34.32 28.23
N ARG A 4 -6.26 -34.59 27.08
CA ARG A 4 -7.35 -35.56 26.95
C ARG A 4 -7.29 -36.29 25.62
N ARG A 5 -7.52 -37.58 25.64
CA ARG A 5 -7.69 -38.46 24.47
C ARG A 5 -9.12 -38.96 24.41
N GLY A 6 -9.49 -39.56 23.27
CA GLY A 6 -10.73 -40.33 23.20
C GLY A 6 -10.65 -41.55 24.11
N GLY A 7 -11.71 -41.79 24.89
CA GLY A 7 -11.81 -42.89 25.86
C GLY A 7 -11.33 -42.56 27.27
N ASP A 8 -10.62 -41.45 27.48
CA ASP A 8 -10.23 -41.02 28.84
C ASP A 8 -11.50 -40.77 29.68
N ASP A 9 -11.50 -41.24 30.93
CA ASP A 9 -12.62 -41.10 31.87
C ASP A 9 -13.98 -41.62 31.31
N ALA A 10 -13.93 -42.59 30.39
CA ALA A 10 -15.08 -43.15 29.66
C ALA A 10 -15.84 -42.11 28.80
N VAL A 11 -15.13 -41.11 28.29
CA VAL A 11 -15.66 -40.05 27.43
C VAL A 11 -15.28 -40.33 25.98
N HIS A 12 -16.24 -40.29 25.06
CA HIS A 12 -15.96 -40.52 23.64
C HIS A 12 -15.08 -39.42 23.05
N THR A 13 -15.51 -38.14 23.13
CA THR A 13 -14.78 -37.00 22.57
C THR A 13 -14.67 -35.84 23.56
N HIS A 14 -13.52 -35.17 23.57
CA HIS A 14 -13.35 -33.88 24.26
C HIS A 14 -13.17 -32.80 23.19
N ARG A 15 -13.89 -31.68 23.28
CA ARG A 15 -13.83 -30.58 22.28
C ARG A 15 -13.90 -29.21 22.94
N ILE A 16 -13.65 -28.16 22.15
CA ILE A 16 -13.89 -26.76 22.52
C ILE A 16 -13.05 -26.30 23.73
N PRO A 17 -11.73 -26.10 23.54
CA PRO A 17 -10.83 -25.72 24.62
C PRO A 17 -11.03 -24.26 25.05
N GLY A 18 -11.02 -24.04 26.36
CA GLY A 18 -10.77 -22.75 27.00
C GLY A 18 -9.59 -22.87 27.97
N LEU A 19 -8.78 -21.82 28.10
CA LEU A 19 -7.63 -21.80 29.01
C LEU A 19 -7.49 -20.41 29.66
N ALA A 20 -7.31 -20.39 30.97
CA ALA A 20 -6.95 -19.18 31.71
C ALA A 20 -5.94 -19.48 32.82
N THR A 21 -5.12 -18.48 33.15
CA THR A 21 -4.18 -18.50 34.28
C THR A 21 -4.73 -17.64 35.39
N THR A 22 -4.89 -18.18 36.59
CA THR A 22 -5.41 -17.42 37.76
C THR A 22 -4.37 -16.44 38.28
N ASN A 23 -4.78 -15.57 39.22
CA ASN A 23 -3.86 -14.65 39.89
C ASN A 23 -2.78 -15.37 40.72
N SER A 24 -2.99 -16.66 41.04
CA SER A 24 -2.00 -17.50 41.74
C SER A 24 -1.09 -18.28 40.79
N GLY A 25 -1.22 -18.09 39.47
CA GLY A 25 -0.45 -18.83 38.46
C GLY A 25 -1.00 -20.23 38.15
N THR A 26 -2.18 -20.58 38.65
CA THR A 26 -2.84 -21.86 38.36
C THR A 26 -3.44 -21.82 36.96
N LEU A 27 -3.23 -22.88 36.16
CA LEU A 27 -3.90 -23.03 34.87
C LEU A 27 -5.23 -23.76 35.04
N ILE A 28 -6.27 -23.18 34.46
CA ILE A 28 -7.62 -23.76 34.37
C ILE A 28 -7.94 -23.99 32.90
N GLY A 29 -7.94 -25.27 32.50
CA GLY A 29 -8.38 -25.69 31.17
C GLY A 29 -9.81 -26.22 31.22
N VAL A 30 -10.72 -25.65 30.44
CA VAL A 30 -12.12 -26.11 30.30
C VAL A 30 -12.37 -26.67 28.91
N TYR A 31 -13.32 -27.60 28.79
CA TYR A 31 -13.67 -28.24 27.52
C TYR A 31 -15.00 -28.99 27.63
N ASP A 32 -15.61 -29.27 26.49
CA ASP A 32 -16.72 -30.21 26.37
C ASP A 32 -16.26 -31.62 26.73
N VAL A 33 -17.12 -32.32 27.46
CA VAL A 33 -17.05 -33.75 27.75
C VAL A 33 -18.18 -34.43 27.00
N ARG A 34 -17.94 -34.83 25.75
CA ARG A 34 -18.94 -35.42 24.86
C ARG A 34 -18.97 -36.93 25.07
N ARG A 35 -19.95 -37.40 25.85
CA ARG A 35 -19.94 -38.76 26.40
C ARG A 35 -20.16 -39.84 25.36
N ARG A 36 -21.07 -39.62 24.41
CA ARG A 36 -21.55 -40.66 23.48
C ARG A 36 -20.84 -40.67 22.14
N ASP A 37 -20.69 -39.51 21.51
CA ASP A 37 -20.08 -39.35 20.20
C ASP A 37 -19.39 -37.96 20.06
N GLY A 38 -18.98 -37.60 18.84
CA GLY A 38 -18.29 -36.34 18.55
C GLY A 38 -19.19 -35.16 18.15
N GLY A 39 -20.52 -35.32 18.11
CA GLY A 39 -21.47 -34.31 17.67
C GLY A 39 -21.54 -33.09 18.60
N ASP A 40 -22.00 -31.95 18.06
CA ASP A 40 -22.26 -30.73 18.84
C ASP A 40 -23.61 -30.83 19.58
N LEU A 41 -23.97 -29.82 20.39
CA LEU A 41 -25.29 -29.74 21.02
C LEU A 41 -26.43 -29.72 19.97
N PRO A 42 -27.56 -30.40 20.22
CA PRO A 42 -27.90 -31.13 21.43
C PRO A 42 -27.17 -32.48 21.54
N GLY A 43 -26.70 -32.80 22.75
CA GLY A 43 -25.93 -34.01 23.03
C GLY A 43 -25.88 -34.31 24.52
N ASP A 44 -25.33 -35.47 24.88
CA ASP A 44 -24.92 -35.82 26.26
C ASP A 44 -23.51 -35.24 26.48
N ILE A 45 -23.48 -33.94 26.82
CA ILE A 45 -22.29 -33.10 26.90
C ILE A 45 -22.29 -32.37 28.24
N ASP A 46 -21.16 -32.46 28.94
CA ASP A 46 -20.88 -31.69 30.16
C ASP A 46 -19.72 -30.72 29.95
N VAL A 47 -19.54 -29.79 30.90
CA VAL A 47 -18.33 -28.96 30.96
C VAL A 47 -17.33 -29.58 31.94
N GLY A 48 -16.23 -30.08 31.38
CA GLY A 48 -15.08 -30.58 32.12
C GLY A 48 -14.06 -29.49 32.40
N MET A 49 -13.29 -29.68 33.47
CA MET A 49 -12.18 -28.82 33.87
C MET A 49 -10.96 -29.66 34.27
N SER A 50 -9.78 -29.24 33.83
CA SER A 50 -8.49 -29.70 34.34
C SER A 50 -7.73 -28.53 34.95
N ARG A 51 -7.12 -28.79 36.11
CA ARG A 51 -6.39 -27.81 36.91
C ARG A 51 -4.92 -28.18 36.99
N SER A 52 -4.03 -27.20 36.87
CA SER A 52 -2.59 -27.38 37.06
C SER A 52 -1.98 -26.24 37.86
N THR A 53 -1.19 -26.57 38.88
CA THR A 53 -0.49 -25.60 39.75
C THR A 53 1.01 -25.50 39.47
N ASP A 54 1.52 -26.21 38.47
CA ASP A 54 2.95 -26.31 38.16
C ASP A 54 3.30 -25.82 36.74
N GLY A 55 2.44 -24.93 36.21
CA GLY A 55 2.55 -24.38 34.86
C GLY A 55 2.20 -25.39 33.77
N GLY A 56 1.31 -26.34 34.06
CA GLY A 56 0.80 -27.32 33.11
C GLY A 56 1.74 -28.49 32.85
N ARG A 57 2.69 -28.77 33.76
CA ARG A 57 3.55 -29.96 33.66
C ARG A 57 2.80 -31.21 34.11
N THR A 58 1.99 -31.07 35.17
CA THR A 58 1.04 -32.08 35.62
C THR A 58 -0.35 -31.46 35.75
N TRP A 59 -1.38 -32.29 35.56
CA TRP A 59 -2.77 -31.87 35.64
C TRP A 59 -3.50 -32.78 36.62
N GLU A 60 -4.33 -32.19 37.47
CA GLU A 60 -5.22 -32.93 38.36
C GLU A 60 -6.25 -33.75 37.56
N PRO A 61 -6.87 -34.78 38.16
CA PRO A 61 -8.00 -35.48 37.56
C PRO A 61 -9.10 -34.52 37.09
N MET A 62 -9.77 -34.88 35.98
CA MET A 62 -10.86 -34.06 35.44
C MET A 62 -11.95 -33.88 36.48
N ARG A 63 -12.51 -32.66 36.54
CA ARG A 63 -13.72 -32.36 37.30
C ARG A 63 -14.80 -31.92 36.35
N VAL A 64 -16.00 -32.48 36.49
CA VAL A 64 -17.18 -31.95 35.80
C VAL A 64 -17.69 -30.77 36.63
N ILE A 65 -17.67 -29.58 36.04
CA ILE A 65 -18.03 -28.32 36.72
C ILE A 65 -19.42 -27.82 36.33
N MET A 66 -19.96 -28.28 35.20
CA MET A 66 -21.37 -28.14 34.86
C MET A 66 -21.88 -29.42 34.21
N ASP A 67 -23.03 -29.89 34.70
CA ASP A 67 -23.78 -31.05 34.22
C ASP A 67 -25.26 -30.70 34.45
N SER A 68 -26.04 -30.66 33.36
CA SER A 68 -27.48 -30.37 33.40
C SER A 68 -28.34 -31.63 33.51
N GLY A 69 -27.72 -32.81 33.52
CA GLY A 69 -28.35 -34.12 33.57
C GLY A 69 -28.68 -34.70 32.21
N ASP A 70 -29.38 -35.84 32.23
CA ASP A 70 -29.94 -36.50 31.05
C ASP A 70 -31.46 -36.65 31.27
N ASP A 71 -32.25 -35.65 30.84
CA ASP A 71 -33.71 -35.73 30.90
C ASP A 71 -34.18 -36.95 30.09
N PRO A 72 -34.78 -37.97 30.73
CA PRO A 72 -35.18 -39.21 30.05
C PRO A 72 -36.19 -39.01 28.93
N ARG A 73 -36.87 -37.84 28.88
CA ARG A 73 -37.81 -37.47 27.81
C ARG A 73 -37.12 -37.06 26.52
N TRP A 74 -35.90 -36.53 26.61
CA TRP A 74 -35.22 -35.87 25.50
C TRP A 74 -33.92 -36.56 25.08
N HIS A 75 -33.32 -37.40 25.93
CA HIS A 75 -32.07 -38.16 25.70
C HIS A 75 -30.82 -37.33 25.37
N TYR A 76 -30.96 -35.99 25.29
CA TYR A 76 -29.94 -35.00 24.99
C TYR A 76 -30.29 -33.72 25.77
N ASP A 77 -29.59 -33.45 26.87
CA ASP A 77 -29.85 -32.31 27.78
C ASP A 77 -28.54 -31.62 28.20
N GLY A 78 -27.57 -31.59 27.27
CA GLY A 78 -26.20 -31.19 27.54
C GLY A 78 -25.94 -29.69 27.65
N ILE A 79 -24.79 -29.39 28.24
CA ILE A 79 -24.23 -28.05 28.44
C ILE A 79 -22.79 -28.01 27.93
N GLY A 80 -22.48 -27.04 27.07
CA GLY A 80 -21.19 -27.03 26.37
C GLY A 80 -20.79 -25.69 25.76
N ASP A 81 -19.79 -25.75 24.89
CA ASP A 81 -19.06 -24.65 24.25
C ASP A 81 -18.36 -23.69 25.24
N PRO A 82 -17.64 -24.19 26.27
CA PRO A 82 -17.28 -23.36 27.42
C PRO A 82 -16.33 -22.21 27.09
N ALA A 83 -16.47 -21.12 27.85
CA ALA A 83 -15.52 -20.02 27.89
C ALA A 83 -15.10 -19.72 29.35
N VAL A 84 -13.81 -19.55 29.60
CA VAL A 84 -13.28 -19.25 30.95
C VAL A 84 -12.72 -17.83 31.02
N LEU A 85 -12.96 -17.12 32.13
CA LEU A 85 -12.29 -15.86 32.44
C LEU A 85 -11.88 -15.83 33.92
N VAL A 86 -10.88 -15.03 34.22
CA VAL A 86 -10.46 -14.73 35.59
C VAL A 86 -10.72 -13.25 35.81
N ASP A 87 -11.54 -12.92 36.80
CA ASP A 87 -11.67 -11.56 37.30
C ASP A 87 -10.37 -11.20 38.02
N ARG A 88 -9.53 -10.41 37.35
CA ARG A 88 -8.21 -10.02 37.88
C ARG A 88 -8.31 -9.18 39.15
N THR A 89 -9.42 -8.47 39.36
CA THR A 89 -9.64 -7.62 40.54
C THR A 89 -9.97 -8.46 41.78
N THR A 90 -10.80 -9.50 41.63
CA THR A 90 -11.26 -10.30 42.77
C THR A 90 -10.53 -11.64 42.92
N GLY A 91 -9.92 -12.15 41.86
CA GLY A 91 -9.37 -13.50 41.77
C GLY A 91 -10.40 -14.57 41.42
N THR A 92 -11.69 -14.19 41.28
CA THR A 92 -12.78 -15.11 40.94
C THR A 92 -12.62 -15.67 39.54
N ILE A 93 -12.82 -16.97 39.37
CA ILE A 93 -12.82 -17.64 38.07
C ILE A 93 -14.26 -17.83 37.64
N TRP A 94 -14.60 -17.41 36.42
CA TRP A 94 -15.93 -17.60 35.83
C TRP A 94 -15.83 -18.52 34.63
N VAL A 95 -16.78 -19.44 34.50
CA VAL A 95 -16.94 -20.27 33.29
C VAL A 95 -18.35 -20.09 32.79
N ALA A 96 -18.49 -19.75 31.51
CA ALA A 96 -19.74 -19.67 30.78
C ALA A 96 -19.93 -20.87 29.87
N ALA A 97 -21.17 -21.36 29.76
CA ALA A 97 -21.56 -22.41 28.82
C ALA A 97 -23.03 -22.28 28.44
N VAL A 98 -23.43 -22.91 27.34
CA VAL A 98 -24.83 -22.91 26.91
C VAL A 98 -25.47 -24.26 27.18
N TRP A 99 -26.57 -24.26 27.93
CA TRP A 99 -27.39 -25.44 28.17
C TRP A 99 -28.48 -25.55 27.11
N SER A 100 -28.46 -26.66 26.36
CA SER A 100 -29.47 -27.01 25.37
C SER A 100 -30.48 -27.97 26.00
N HIS A 101 -31.57 -27.46 26.57
CA HIS A 101 -32.62 -28.33 27.10
C HIS A 101 -33.39 -29.04 25.98
N GLY A 102 -33.21 -30.34 25.84
CA GLY A 102 -33.65 -31.06 24.65
C GLY A 102 -32.87 -30.59 23.42
N ASN A 103 -33.57 -30.13 22.36
CA ASN A 103 -32.93 -29.65 21.13
C ASN A 103 -32.93 -28.12 21.06
N ARG A 104 -32.33 -27.43 22.04
CA ARG A 104 -32.16 -25.97 22.03
C ARG A 104 -30.73 -25.54 21.72
N GLY A 105 -30.10 -26.27 20.80
CA GLY A 105 -28.82 -25.92 20.17
C GLY A 105 -28.99 -25.12 18.87
N TRP A 106 -27.97 -25.12 18.02
CA TRP A 106 -27.85 -24.25 16.83
C TRP A 106 -29.08 -24.21 15.90
N VAL A 107 -29.67 -25.38 15.63
CA VAL A 107 -30.84 -25.51 14.72
C VAL A 107 -32.16 -25.43 15.49
N GLY A 108 -32.21 -25.98 16.69
CA GLY A 108 -33.47 -26.21 17.41
C GLY A 108 -33.82 -25.15 18.46
N SER A 109 -32.90 -24.23 18.80
CA SER A 109 -33.19 -23.09 19.67
C SER A 109 -34.19 -22.13 18.99
N GLY A 110 -35.19 -21.68 19.73
CA GLY A 110 -36.26 -20.81 19.26
C GLY A 110 -36.23 -19.42 19.91
N GLN A 111 -37.16 -18.57 19.48
CA GLN A 111 -37.45 -17.32 20.19
C GLN A 111 -38.07 -17.62 21.56
N GLY A 112 -37.95 -16.70 22.52
CA GLY A 112 -38.41 -16.89 23.90
C GLY A 112 -37.28 -16.81 24.91
N MET A 113 -37.54 -17.24 26.15
CA MET A 113 -36.61 -17.08 27.27
C MET A 113 -36.47 -18.33 28.14
N THR A 114 -37.45 -19.24 28.11
CA THR A 114 -37.46 -20.42 28.96
C THR A 114 -36.61 -21.57 28.38
N PRO A 115 -36.17 -22.54 29.20
CA PRO A 115 -35.41 -23.69 28.70
C PRO A 115 -36.15 -24.51 27.63
N ASP A 116 -37.49 -24.58 27.70
CA ASP A 116 -38.30 -25.26 26.69
C ASP A 116 -38.34 -24.52 25.34
N GLU A 117 -37.97 -23.23 25.30
CA GLU A 117 -38.05 -22.37 24.11
C GLU A 117 -36.69 -22.14 23.46
N THR A 118 -35.64 -21.95 24.25
CA THR A 118 -34.35 -21.44 23.78
C THR A 118 -33.19 -21.90 24.66
N GLY A 119 -31.98 -21.92 24.10
CA GLY A 119 -30.77 -22.26 24.84
C GLY A 119 -30.52 -21.30 26.01
N GLN A 120 -29.98 -21.83 27.11
CA GLN A 120 -29.81 -21.08 28.35
C GLN A 120 -28.32 -20.76 28.57
N LEU A 121 -27.98 -19.49 28.75
CA LEU A 121 -26.63 -19.08 29.08
C LEU A 121 -26.39 -19.22 30.59
N MET A 122 -25.50 -20.14 30.93
CA MET A 122 -25.22 -20.57 32.30
C MET A 122 -23.80 -20.19 32.69
N LEU A 123 -23.62 -19.80 33.96
CA LEU A 123 -22.32 -19.52 34.56
C LEU A 123 -22.06 -20.41 35.78
N VAL A 124 -20.82 -20.79 36.03
CA VAL A 124 -20.33 -21.16 37.37
C VAL A 124 -19.14 -20.29 37.73
N HIS A 125 -18.89 -20.12 39.03
CA HIS A 125 -17.69 -19.45 39.51
C HIS A 125 -16.95 -20.25 40.58
N SER A 126 -15.67 -19.93 40.77
CA SER A 126 -14.82 -20.43 41.83
C SER A 126 -14.06 -19.26 42.47
N ASP A 127 -14.16 -19.17 43.80
CA ASP A 127 -13.50 -18.13 44.60
C ASP A 127 -12.25 -18.68 45.33
N ASP A 128 -11.93 -19.95 45.10
CA ASP A 128 -10.86 -20.71 45.77
C ASP A 128 -9.88 -21.33 44.77
N ASP A 129 -9.58 -20.59 43.70
CA ASP A 129 -8.56 -20.93 42.69
C ASP A 129 -8.87 -22.22 41.91
N GLY A 130 -10.15 -22.48 41.65
CA GLY A 130 -10.65 -23.61 40.86
C GLY A 130 -10.82 -24.91 41.66
N ILE A 131 -10.77 -24.85 42.99
CA ILE A 131 -10.91 -26.03 43.86
C ILE A 131 -12.38 -26.41 44.02
N THR A 132 -13.27 -25.47 44.32
CA THR A 132 -14.71 -25.68 44.38
C THR A 132 -15.44 -24.73 43.44
N TRP A 133 -16.60 -25.16 42.97
CA TRP A 133 -17.40 -24.43 41.99
C TRP A 133 -18.81 -24.20 42.53
N SER A 134 -19.37 -23.05 42.21
CA SER A 134 -20.75 -22.70 42.53
C SER A 134 -21.74 -23.65 41.85
N ARG A 135 -23.01 -23.59 42.26
CA ARG A 135 -24.09 -24.11 41.42
C ARG A 135 -24.22 -23.27 40.14
N PRO A 136 -24.73 -23.83 39.04
CA PRO A 136 -24.99 -23.07 37.81
C PRO A 136 -25.93 -21.88 38.05
N ILE A 137 -25.57 -20.73 37.49
CA ILE A 137 -26.28 -19.46 37.53
C ILE A 137 -26.81 -19.18 36.13
N ASN A 138 -28.13 -19.11 35.97
CA ASN A 138 -28.75 -18.79 34.68
C ASN A 138 -28.82 -17.27 34.50
N ILE A 139 -28.12 -16.74 33.50
CA ILE A 139 -28.10 -15.30 33.18
C ILE A 139 -28.88 -14.94 31.92
N THR A 140 -29.58 -15.91 31.30
CA THR A 140 -30.32 -15.73 30.05
C THR A 140 -31.25 -14.52 30.09
N SER A 141 -31.98 -14.33 31.20
CA SER A 141 -32.89 -13.20 31.37
C SER A 141 -32.23 -11.82 31.47
N GLN A 142 -30.91 -11.78 31.71
CA GLN A 142 -30.16 -10.53 31.82
C GLN A 142 -29.62 -10.06 30.46
N VAL A 143 -29.23 -11.02 29.59
CA VAL A 143 -28.45 -10.73 28.39
C VAL A 143 -29.13 -11.08 27.07
N LYS A 144 -30.14 -11.96 27.09
CA LYS A 144 -30.83 -12.41 25.87
C LYS A 144 -32.03 -11.53 25.56
N ARG A 145 -32.16 -11.14 24.29
CA ARG A 145 -33.39 -10.54 23.78
C ARG A 145 -34.40 -11.64 23.41
N PRO A 146 -35.70 -11.51 23.74
CA PRO A 146 -36.70 -12.56 23.47
C PRO A 146 -36.80 -12.94 22.00
N GLU A 147 -36.58 -11.98 21.10
CA GLU A 147 -36.66 -12.18 19.65
C GLU A 147 -35.51 -13.02 19.08
N TRP A 148 -34.34 -13.07 19.73
CA TRP A 148 -33.21 -13.86 19.27
C TRP A 148 -33.51 -15.35 19.37
N CYS A 149 -33.11 -16.14 18.36
CA CYS A 149 -33.32 -17.59 18.37
C CYS A 149 -32.32 -18.32 19.26
N PHE A 150 -31.10 -17.80 19.42
CA PHE A 150 -30.06 -18.44 20.21
C PHE A 150 -29.09 -17.36 20.70
N LEU A 151 -28.63 -17.45 21.95
CA LEU A 151 -27.54 -16.62 22.48
C LEU A 151 -26.62 -17.54 23.28
N LEU A 152 -25.33 -17.47 22.99
CA LEU A 152 -24.29 -18.22 23.68
C LEU A 152 -22.99 -17.42 23.72
N GLN A 153 -22.09 -17.83 24.61
CA GLN A 153 -20.72 -17.35 24.66
C GLN A 153 -19.95 -17.65 23.35
N GLY A 154 -18.95 -16.83 23.06
CA GLY A 154 -17.86 -17.22 22.18
C GLY A 154 -16.95 -18.20 22.94
N PRO A 155 -16.79 -19.45 22.47
CA PRO A 155 -16.00 -20.45 23.19
C PRO A 155 -14.53 -20.01 23.31
N GLY A 156 -13.85 -20.49 24.34
CA GLY A 156 -12.44 -20.17 24.63
C GLY A 156 -12.28 -19.38 25.91
N LYS A 157 -12.05 -18.07 25.80
CA LYS A 157 -11.68 -17.22 26.94
C LYS A 157 -12.35 -15.84 26.93
N GLY A 158 -12.54 -15.28 28.12
CA GLY A 158 -12.85 -13.85 28.35
C GLY A 158 -11.72 -13.10 29.06
N ILE A 159 -11.91 -11.80 29.30
CA ILE A 159 -10.90 -10.88 29.85
C ILE A 159 -11.42 -10.09 31.05
N THR A 160 -10.49 -9.49 31.82
CA THR A 160 -10.77 -8.35 32.71
C THR A 160 -10.14 -7.10 32.11
N MET A 161 -10.96 -6.10 31.80
CA MET A 161 -10.50 -4.79 31.35
C MET A 161 -9.77 -4.05 32.47
N ARG A 162 -8.99 -3.03 32.10
CA ARG A 162 -8.24 -2.18 33.05
C ARG A 162 -9.12 -1.53 34.12
N ASP A 163 -10.38 -1.23 33.80
CA ASP A 163 -11.32 -0.63 34.74
C ASP A 163 -12.01 -1.65 35.68
N GLY A 164 -11.67 -2.94 35.55
CA GLY A 164 -12.26 -4.04 36.32
C GLY A 164 -13.51 -4.65 35.67
N THR A 165 -13.96 -4.15 34.52
CA THR A 165 -15.06 -4.76 33.76
C THR A 165 -14.64 -6.14 33.25
N ILE A 166 -15.42 -7.18 33.51
CA ILE A 166 -15.19 -8.52 32.97
C ILE A 166 -16.01 -8.72 31.70
N VAL A 167 -15.41 -9.34 30.69
CA VAL A 167 -15.99 -9.45 29.34
C VAL A 167 -15.77 -10.84 28.76
N PHE A 168 -16.84 -11.48 28.33
CA PHE A 168 -16.83 -12.60 27.40
C PHE A 168 -17.14 -12.11 25.99
N ALA A 169 -16.57 -12.74 24.97
CA ALA A 169 -17.17 -12.70 23.64
C ALA A 169 -18.50 -13.47 23.67
N GLY A 170 -19.44 -13.09 22.79
CA GLY A 170 -20.74 -13.74 22.66
C GLY A 170 -21.16 -13.84 21.20
N GLN A 171 -22.26 -14.55 20.95
CA GLN A 171 -22.86 -14.65 19.62
C GLN A 171 -24.36 -14.93 19.75
N TYR A 172 -25.16 -14.34 18.86
CA TYR A 172 -26.59 -14.58 18.80
C TYR A 172 -27.07 -14.87 17.38
N GLN A 173 -28.22 -15.54 17.27
CA GLN A 173 -28.96 -15.71 16.02
C GLN A 173 -30.18 -14.81 16.01
N ASP A 174 -30.36 -14.13 14.89
CA ASP A 174 -31.58 -13.38 14.59
C ASP A 174 -32.84 -14.27 14.55
N PRO A 175 -34.03 -13.67 14.50
CA PRO A 175 -35.27 -14.42 14.37
C PRO A 175 -35.42 -15.12 12.99
N PRO A 176 -36.39 -16.05 12.84
CA PRO A 176 -36.53 -16.86 11.62
C PRO A 176 -36.85 -16.07 10.35
N ASP A 177 -37.54 -14.94 10.44
CA ASP A 177 -37.84 -14.05 9.32
C ASP A 177 -36.60 -13.35 8.76
N GLN A 178 -35.57 -13.18 9.61
CA GLN A 178 -34.22 -12.74 9.24
C GLN A 178 -33.27 -13.93 9.01
N ARG A 179 -33.85 -15.10 8.71
CA ARG A 179 -33.13 -16.34 8.34
C ARG A 179 -32.15 -16.85 9.40
N ARG A 180 -32.36 -16.49 10.69
CA ARG A 180 -31.46 -16.86 11.79
C ARG A 180 -30.01 -16.45 11.56
N LEU A 181 -29.80 -15.29 10.94
CA LEU A 181 -28.47 -14.77 10.66
C LEU A 181 -27.68 -14.63 11.99
N PRO A 182 -26.45 -15.18 12.08
CA PRO A 182 -25.68 -15.08 13.30
C PRO A 182 -24.83 -13.81 13.35
N HIS A 183 -24.62 -13.30 14.56
CA HIS A 183 -23.75 -12.16 14.84
C HIS A 183 -22.88 -12.42 16.06
N SER A 184 -21.58 -12.17 15.93
CA SER A 184 -20.69 -12.04 17.09
C SER A 184 -21.01 -10.75 17.86
N THR A 185 -20.83 -10.78 19.17
CA THR A 185 -21.08 -9.68 20.11
C THR A 185 -20.19 -9.83 21.35
N ILE A 186 -20.43 -9.06 22.40
CA ILE A 186 -19.80 -9.21 23.73
C ILE A 186 -20.86 -9.31 24.82
N ILE A 187 -20.48 -9.96 25.93
CA ILE A 187 -21.27 -10.11 27.15
C ILE A 187 -20.40 -9.65 28.31
N TYR A 188 -20.82 -8.64 29.08
CA TYR A 188 -19.97 -8.00 30.07
C TYR A 188 -20.67 -7.73 31.40
N SER A 189 -19.88 -7.60 32.46
CA SER A 189 -20.31 -7.22 33.80
C SER A 189 -19.36 -6.17 34.37
N LYS A 190 -19.95 -5.10 34.94
CA LYS A 190 -19.22 -4.00 35.61
C LYS A 190 -19.20 -4.13 37.14
N ASP A 191 -19.83 -5.18 37.66
CA ASP A 191 -20.04 -5.39 39.11
C ASP A 191 -19.54 -6.76 39.58
N HIS A 192 -18.47 -7.25 38.92
CA HIS A 192 -17.79 -8.50 39.22
C HIS A 192 -18.70 -9.73 39.11
N GLY A 193 -19.54 -9.77 38.07
CA GLY A 193 -20.35 -10.93 37.69
C GLY A 193 -21.72 -11.02 38.36
N LYS A 194 -22.17 -9.99 39.08
CA LYS A 194 -23.51 -9.98 39.71
C LYS A 194 -24.60 -9.69 38.69
N THR A 195 -24.36 -8.72 37.79
CA THR A 195 -25.25 -8.40 36.67
C THR A 195 -24.48 -8.37 35.36
N TRP A 196 -25.14 -8.84 34.29
CA TRP A 196 -24.55 -9.00 32.96
C TRP A 196 -25.37 -8.27 31.90
N HIS A 197 -24.67 -7.79 30.88
CA HIS A 197 -25.22 -7.07 29.73
C HIS A 197 -24.64 -7.63 28.44
N SER A 198 -25.36 -7.46 27.32
CA SER A 198 -24.92 -7.84 25.99
C SER A 198 -24.82 -6.62 25.06
N GLY A 199 -23.89 -6.68 24.11
CA GLY A 199 -23.78 -5.71 23.02
C GLY A 199 -24.79 -5.96 21.89
N THR A 200 -24.70 -5.14 20.85
CA THR A 200 -25.32 -5.36 19.53
C THR A 200 -24.43 -6.28 18.68
N GLY A 201 -24.94 -6.70 17.51
CA GLY A 201 -24.16 -7.49 16.56
C GLY A 201 -23.01 -6.68 15.96
N ALA A 202 -21.79 -7.21 16.03
CA ALA A 202 -20.61 -6.54 15.53
C ALA A 202 -20.53 -6.53 14.00
N PHE A 203 -20.90 -7.65 13.38
CA PHE A 203 -20.90 -7.80 11.93
C PHE A 203 -21.84 -8.95 11.51
N ASP A 204 -22.38 -8.88 10.31
CA ASP A 204 -23.31 -9.88 9.78
C ASP A 204 -22.63 -11.22 9.49
N ASP A 205 -23.34 -12.31 9.76
CA ASP A 205 -22.92 -13.68 9.43
C ASP A 205 -21.58 -14.08 10.09
N THR A 206 -21.41 -13.63 11.32
CA THR A 206 -20.28 -13.95 12.19
C THR A 206 -20.74 -14.80 13.37
N THR A 207 -19.85 -15.65 13.89
CA THR A 207 -20.19 -16.62 14.95
C THR A 207 -19.23 -16.53 16.13
N GLU A 208 -18.33 -17.49 16.28
CA GLU A 208 -17.38 -17.59 17.39
C GLU A 208 -16.37 -16.45 17.34
N ALA A 209 -16.14 -15.79 18.48
CA ALA A 209 -15.21 -14.68 18.57
C ALA A 209 -14.38 -14.72 19.86
N GLN A 210 -13.29 -13.96 19.87
CA GLN A 210 -12.49 -13.67 21.05
C GLN A 210 -12.26 -12.16 21.16
N VAL A 211 -12.11 -11.68 22.39
CA VAL A 211 -12.07 -10.25 22.72
C VAL A 211 -10.80 -9.91 23.50
N VAL A 212 -10.20 -8.77 23.18
CA VAL A 212 -9.06 -8.17 23.90
C VAL A 212 -9.27 -6.66 24.07
N GLU A 213 -8.66 -6.07 25.09
CA GLU A 213 -8.61 -4.61 25.26
C GLU A 213 -7.31 -4.06 24.66
N ILE A 214 -7.39 -3.34 23.54
CA ILE A 214 -6.20 -2.86 22.80
C ILE A 214 -5.73 -1.47 23.24
N GLU A 215 -6.63 -0.69 23.83
CA GLU A 215 -6.41 0.61 24.45
C GLU A 215 -7.36 0.74 25.64
N PRO A 216 -7.07 1.58 26.65
CA PRO A 216 -8.00 1.81 27.76
C PRO A 216 -9.43 2.11 27.26
N GLY A 217 -10.37 1.21 27.56
CA GLY A 217 -11.78 1.33 27.17
C GLY A 217 -12.11 0.94 25.72
N VAL A 218 -11.15 0.37 24.98
CA VAL A 218 -11.31 0.01 23.56
C VAL A 218 -11.15 -1.49 23.39
N LEU A 219 -12.25 -2.16 23.03
CA LEU A 219 -12.26 -3.60 22.82
C LEU A 219 -12.15 -3.92 21.33
N MET A 220 -11.27 -4.87 21.01
CA MET A 220 -11.20 -5.53 19.71
C MET A 220 -11.89 -6.89 19.81
N LEU A 221 -12.79 -7.17 18.87
CA LEU A 221 -13.47 -8.45 18.70
C LEU A 221 -13.00 -9.10 17.39
N ASN A 222 -12.43 -10.30 17.48
CA ASN A 222 -11.95 -11.08 16.33
C ASN A 222 -12.90 -12.27 16.07
N CYS A 223 -13.65 -12.19 14.98
CA CYS A 223 -14.80 -13.02 14.69
C CYS A 223 -14.51 -14.04 13.59
N ARG A 224 -15.03 -15.25 13.78
CA ARG A 224 -15.18 -16.27 12.75
C ARG A 224 -16.20 -15.80 11.73
N TYR A 225 -15.84 -15.86 10.46
CA TYR A 225 -16.70 -15.39 9.37
C TYR A 225 -17.19 -16.54 8.51
N ASN A 226 -18.49 -16.59 8.23
CA ASN A 226 -19.07 -17.70 7.47
C ASN A 226 -18.92 -17.54 5.94
N ARG A 227 -18.64 -16.32 5.46
CA ARG A 227 -18.69 -16.01 4.01
C ARG A 227 -17.33 -16.05 3.32
N ALA A 228 -16.23 -15.93 4.05
CA ALA A 228 -14.88 -15.91 3.48
C ALA A 228 -13.86 -16.60 4.39
N GLY A 229 -12.75 -17.07 3.81
CA GLY A 229 -11.64 -17.69 4.55
C GLY A 229 -10.72 -16.70 5.27
N THR A 230 -11.29 -15.65 5.86
CA THR A 230 -10.60 -14.59 6.60
C THR A 230 -11.41 -14.16 7.81
N ARG A 231 -10.73 -13.73 8.88
CA ARG A 231 -11.34 -13.23 10.12
C ARG A 231 -11.98 -11.86 9.90
N VAL A 232 -13.14 -11.63 10.50
CA VAL A 232 -13.70 -10.28 10.66
C VAL A 232 -13.18 -9.69 11.96
N VAL A 233 -12.71 -8.45 11.95
CA VAL A 233 -12.18 -7.77 13.13
C VAL A 233 -12.91 -6.44 13.33
N MET A 234 -13.54 -6.28 14.49
CA MET A 234 -14.35 -5.11 14.84
C MET A 234 -13.83 -4.49 16.13
N VAL A 235 -13.99 -3.18 16.29
CA VAL A 235 -13.58 -2.42 17.47
C VAL A 235 -14.79 -1.68 18.04
N THR A 236 -14.89 -1.62 19.36
CA THR A 236 -15.91 -0.84 20.07
C THR A 236 -15.27 0.02 21.15
N ARG A 237 -15.84 1.23 21.36
CA ARG A 237 -15.46 2.17 22.42
C ARG A 237 -16.58 2.40 23.45
N ASP A 238 -17.71 1.73 23.30
CA ASP A 238 -18.92 1.94 24.10
C ASP A 238 -19.54 0.62 24.60
N MET A 239 -18.70 -0.41 24.81
CA MET A 239 -19.11 -1.76 25.22
C MET A 239 -20.10 -2.43 24.26
N GLY A 240 -19.83 -2.29 22.97
CA GLY A 240 -20.50 -3.02 21.90
C GLY A 240 -21.88 -2.47 21.58
N GLN A 241 -22.15 -1.18 21.87
CA GLN A 241 -23.36 -0.52 21.36
C GLN A 241 -23.16 -0.14 19.89
N THR A 242 -21.97 0.35 19.55
CA THR A 242 -21.52 0.64 18.18
C THR A 242 -20.21 -0.07 17.87
N TRP A 243 -20.02 -0.39 16.58
CA TRP A 243 -18.87 -1.14 16.09
C TRP A 243 -18.22 -0.44 14.91
N GLU A 244 -16.90 -0.36 14.94
CA GLU A 244 -16.03 0.15 13.88
C GLU A 244 -15.26 -1.01 13.26
N LYS A 245 -15.18 -1.07 11.94
CA LYS A 245 -14.41 -2.11 11.25
C LYS A 245 -12.92 -1.82 11.42
N HIS A 246 -12.16 -2.78 11.94
CA HIS A 246 -10.71 -2.63 12.05
C HIS A 246 -10.07 -2.71 10.65
N PRO A 247 -8.99 -1.96 10.35
CA PRO A 247 -8.36 -1.96 9.02
C PRO A 247 -7.91 -3.33 8.50
N THR A 248 -7.66 -4.29 9.40
CA THR A 248 -7.24 -5.66 9.06
C THR A 248 -8.38 -6.66 8.88
N SER A 249 -9.62 -6.21 9.11
CA SER A 249 -10.83 -7.03 8.98
C SER A 249 -10.98 -7.57 7.55
N GLU A 250 -11.26 -8.87 7.45
CA GLU A 250 -11.36 -9.64 6.20
C GLU A 250 -10.05 -9.70 5.37
N ARG A 251 -8.91 -9.29 5.95
CA ARG A 251 -7.62 -9.17 5.23
C ARG A 251 -6.49 -9.98 5.88
N SER A 252 -6.09 -9.63 7.10
CA SER A 252 -4.74 -10.00 7.62
C SER A 252 -4.66 -11.39 8.25
N LEU A 253 -5.79 -11.94 8.71
CA LEU A 253 -5.84 -13.24 9.37
C LEU A 253 -6.73 -14.20 8.56
N ILE A 254 -6.11 -15.19 7.92
CA ILE A 254 -6.81 -16.24 7.18
C ILE A 254 -7.40 -17.31 8.11
N GLU A 255 -8.44 -18.01 7.67
CA GLU A 255 -9.03 -19.17 8.33
C GLU A 255 -9.63 -20.18 7.33
N PRO A 256 -9.79 -21.47 7.72
CA PRO A 256 -10.22 -22.51 6.78
C PRO A 256 -11.74 -22.52 6.62
N GLY A 257 -12.24 -21.63 5.76
CA GLY A 257 -13.67 -21.43 5.59
C GLY A 257 -14.29 -20.74 6.80
N ALA A 258 -14.40 -21.46 7.93
CA ALA A 258 -14.83 -20.91 9.22
C ALA A 258 -14.38 -21.81 10.39
N CYS A 259 -13.63 -21.27 11.36
CA CYS A 259 -13.13 -21.98 12.54
C CYS A 259 -13.01 -21.04 13.76
N MET A 260 -12.99 -21.56 14.97
CA MET A 260 -12.64 -20.76 16.15
C MET A 260 -11.16 -20.34 16.10
N ALA A 261 -10.84 -19.19 16.67
CA ALA A 261 -9.48 -18.72 16.87
C ALA A 261 -9.32 -18.07 18.25
N SER A 262 -8.14 -18.20 18.85
CA SER A 262 -7.78 -17.54 20.11
C SER A 262 -7.14 -16.17 19.85
N LEU A 263 -7.40 -15.19 20.71
CA LEU A 263 -6.74 -13.88 20.73
C LEU A 263 -6.53 -13.45 22.19
N ILE A 264 -5.31 -13.07 22.56
CA ILE A 264 -4.96 -12.54 23.89
C ILE A 264 -3.99 -11.37 23.79
N ASP A 265 -3.98 -10.51 24.80
CA ASP A 265 -2.94 -9.49 25.01
C ASP A 265 -1.94 -9.98 26.06
N VAL A 266 -0.65 -10.07 25.72
CA VAL A 266 0.39 -10.68 26.56
C VAL A 266 0.52 -10.01 27.90
N ASP A 267 0.50 -8.68 27.92
CA ASP A 267 0.74 -7.91 29.14
C ASP A 267 -0.48 -7.95 30.05
N GLN A 268 -1.69 -7.80 29.50
CA GLN A 268 -2.95 -7.94 30.24
C GLN A 268 -3.06 -9.31 30.93
N GLU A 269 -2.58 -10.36 30.27
CA GLU A 269 -2.64 -11.73 30.77
C GLU A 269 -1.85 -11.96 32.05
N VAL A 270 -0.77 -11.19 32.26
CA VAL A 270 0.09 -11.23 33.45
C VAL A 270 -0.15 -10.04 34.39
N GLY A 271 -1.20 -9.25 34.17
CA GLY A 271 -1.60 -8.12 35.01
C GLY A 271 -0.88 -6.79 34.71
N GLY A 272 -0.21 -6.69 33.56
CA GLY A 272 0.41 -5.48 33.03
C GLY A 272 -0.57 -4.57 32.26
N GLU A 273 -0.05 -3.47 31.71
CA GLU A 273 -0.83 -2.57 30.86
C GLU A 273 -1.02 -3.18 29.47
N ALA A 274 -2.27 -3.29 29.01
CA ALA A 274 -2.57 -3.84 27.68
C ALA A 274 -2.00 -3.00 26.52
N GLY A 275 -2.01 -3.56 25.31
CA GLY A 275 -1.63 -2.89 24.07
C GLY A 275 -0.15 -2.98 23.72
N GLY A 276 0.58 -3.93 24.33
CA GLY A 276 1.95 -4.28 23.96
C GLY A 276 2.00 -5.32 22.85
N TRP A 277 1.78 -6.59 23.18
CA TRP A 277 1.76 -7.70 22.22
C TRP A 277 0.41 -8.41 22.19
N LEU A 278 -0.15 -8.59 21.00
CA LEU A 278 -1.25 -9.51 20.77
C LEU A 278 -0.73 -10.87 20.29
N LEU A 279 -1.27 -11.95 20.84
CA LEU A 279 -1.06 -13.30 20.32
C LEU A 279 -2.38 -13.83 19.77
N PHE A 280 -2.33 -14.39 18.57
CA PHE A 280 -3.44 -15.03 17.90
C PHE A 280 -3.11 -16.49 17.59
N SER A 281 -4.05 -17.42 17.73
CA SER A 281 -3.85 -18.79 17.23
C SER A 281 -5.07 -19.34 16.51
N ASN A 282 -4.82 -19.96 15.36
CA ASN A 282 -5.82 -20.69 14.58
C ASN A 282 -5.15 -21.67 13.60
N PRO A 283 -5.93 -22.52 12.91
CA PRO A 283 -5.44 -23.23 11.73
C PRO A 283 -5.08 -22.20 10.64
N ASN A 284 -3.79 -22.06 10.34
CA ASN A 284 -3.28 -21.08 9.38
C ASN A 284 -3.38 -21.61 7.94
N SER A 285 -4.61 -21.88 7.51
CA SER A 285 -4.92 -22.46 6.21
C SER A 285 -6.24 -21.87 5.69
N THR A 286 -6.36 -21.67 4.38
CA THR A 286 -7.64 -21.34 3.74
C THR A 286 -8.46 -22.58 3.39
N ARG A 287 -7.92 -23.80 3.60
CA ARG A 287 -8.57 -25.07 3.27
C ARG A 287 -8.24 -26.14 4.32
N GLY A 288 -9.28 -26.60 5.02
CA GLY A 288 -9.15 -27.63 6.04
C GLY A 288 -8.50 -27.12 7.33
N ARG A 289 -8.87 -27.73 8.45
CA ARG A 289 -8.37 -27.37 9.78
C ARG A 289 -7.06 -28.11 10.05
N ASN A 290 -5.96 -27.49 9.66
CA ASN A 290 -4.59 -27.97 9.78
C ASN A 290 -3.63 -26.79 9.93
N HIS A 291 -2.35 -27.06 10.19
CA HIS A 291 -1.33 -26.03 10.40
C HIS A 291 -1.67 -25.07 11.54
N LEU A 292 -2.03 -25.61 12.71
CA LEU A 292 -2.30 -24.78 13.89
C LEU A 292 -1.06 -23.96 14.21
N THR A 293 -1.22 -22.64 14.22
CA THR A 293 -0.10 -21.68 14.28
C THR A 293 -0.42 -20.59 15.30
N ILE A 294 0.56 -20.23 16.13
CA ILE A 294 0.53 -18.99 16.91
C ILE A 294 1.12 -17.87 16.04
N LYS A 295 0.50 -16.69 16.03
CA LYS A 295 0.95 -15.47 15.37
C LYS A 295 1.04 -14.36 16.43
N ALA A 296 2.04 -13.49 16.35
CA ALA A 296 2.13 -12.30 17.20
C ALA A 296 1.99 -11.01 16.40
N SER A 297 1.57 -9.95 17.10
CA SER A 297 1.44 -8.59 16.58
C SER A 297 1.88 -7.60 17.65
N ALA A 298 2.80 -6.70 17.29
CA ALA A 298 3.35 -5.66 18.18
C ALA A 298 2.62 -4.31 18.07
N ASP A 299 1.65 -4.22 17.17
CA ASP A 299 1.03 -2.99 16.70
C ASP A 299 -0.50 -3.05 16.81
N ARG A 300 -0.98 -3.71 17.87
CA ARG A 300 -2.40 -3.84 18.20
C ARG A 300 -3.22 -4.52 17.11
N GLY A 301 -2.62 -5.46 16.38
CA GLY A 301 -3.30 -6.30 15.39
C GLY A 301 -3.35 -5.69 13.99
N LEU A 302 -2.58 -4.63 13.71
CA LEU A 302 -2.43 -4.03 12.39
C LEU A 302 -1.58 -4.90 11.46
N THR A 303 -0.52 -5.52 11.97
CA THR A 303 0.31 -6.47 11.21
C THR A 303 0.52 -7.78 11.98
N TRP A 304 0.74 -8.88 11.22
CA TRP A 304 0.98 -10.23 11.76
C TRP A 304 2.15 -10.90 11.02
N PRO A 305 3.40 -10.44 11.22
CA PRO A 305 4.57 -10.81 10.43
C PRO A 305 4.85 -12.31 10.42
N GLN A 306 5.47 -12.86 9.36
CA GLN A 306 5.73 -14.30 9.25
C GLN A 306 6.77 -14.80 10.26
N GLU A 307 7.79 -14.00 10.53
CA GLU A 307 8.84 -14.27 11.50
C GLU A 307 8.34 -14.30 12.95
N GLN A 308 7.12 -13.83 13.18
CA GLN A 308 6.39 -13.87 14.44
C GLN A 308 5.31 -14.97 14.44
N ARG A 309 5.50 -16.02 13.63
CA ARG A 309 4.59 -17.17 13.54
C ARG A 309 5.31 -18.44 13.95
N LEU A 310 4.66 -19.22 14.79
CA LEU A 310 5.14 -20.53 15.21
C LEU A 310 4.09 -21.60 14.86
N LEU A 311 4.45 -22.48 13.92
CA LEU A 311 3.66 -23.67 13.59
C LEU A 311 3.79 -24.68 14.74
N LEU A 312 2.66 -25.13 15.28
CA LEU A 312 2.60 -26.10 16.37
C LEU A 312 2.22 -27.50 15.90
N ASP A 313 1.26 -27.60 14.97
CA ASP A 313 0.70 -28.87 14.51
C ASP A 313 0.33 -28.78 13.02
N GLU A 314 1.06 -29.48 12.16
CA GLU A 314 0.80 -29.55 10.72
C GLU A 314 -0.40 -30.44 10.36
N GLY A 315 -0.79 -31.35 11.25
CA GLY A 315 -1.79 -32.38 10.98
C GLY A 315 -3.22 -31.84 10.90
N GLY A 316 -4.13 -32.65 10.35
CA GLY A 316 -5.56 -32.36 10.37
C GLY A 316 -6.17 -32.56 11.76
N SER A 317 -6.99 -31.62 12.20
CA SER A 317 -7.69 -31.67 13.49
C SER A 317 -9.07 -31.01 13.43
N ALA A 318 -9.74 -30.89 14.59
CA ALA A 318 -10.98 -30.14 14.71
C ALA A 318 -10.77 -28.61 14.82
N GLY A 319 -9.53 -28.16 15.06
CA GLY A 319 -9.01 -26.82 14.77
C GLY A 319 -9.12 -25.76 15.88
N TYR A 320 -9.82 -26.00 16.99
CA TYR A 320 -10.02 -24.98 18.02
C TYR A 320 -8.78 -24.87 18.92
N SER A 321 -8.47 -23.66 19.39
CA SER A 321 -7.37 -23.40 20.32
C SER A 321 -7.71 -22.29 21.29
N CYS A 322 -7.09 -22.30 22.48
CA CYS A 322 -7.18 -21.21 23.45
C CYS A 322 -5.83 -21.01 24.14
N MET A 323 -5.38 -19.76 24.19
CA MET A 323 -4.11 -19.37 24.81
C MET A 323 -4.32 -18.63 26.14
N SER A 324 -3.29 -18.70 26.98
CA SER A 324 -3.14 -17.91 28.21
C SER A 324 -1.65 -17.78 28.54
N MET A 325 -1.22 -16.69 29.17
CA MET A 325 0.18 -16.61 29.64
C MET A 325 0.33 -17.41 30.95
N ILE A 326 1.21 -18.40 30.98
CA ILE A 326 1.52 -19.17 32.20
C ILE A 326 2.27 -18.28 33.20
N ASP A 327 3.22 -17.52 32.66
CA ASP A 327 4.04 -16.51 33.32
C ASP A 327 4.49 -15.47 32.26
N GLU A 328 5.25 -14.45 32.66
CA GLU A 328 5.73 -13.37 31.77
C GLU A 328 6.51 -13.85 30.53
N GLN A 329 7.01 -15.10 30.53
CA GLN A 329 7.90 -15.62 29.49
C GLN A 329 7.37 -16.87 28.81
N THR A 330 6.20 -17.39 29.19
CA THR A 330 5.73 -18.68 28.71
C THR A 330 4.27 -18.63 28.34
N ILE A 331 3.97 -18.91 27.07
CA ILE A 331 2.62 -19.10 26.54
C ILE A 331 2.16 -20.51 26.89
N GLY A 332 0.95 -20.64 27.42
CA GLY A 332 0.22 -21.88 27.50
C GLY A 332 -0.84 -21.92 26.40
N ILE A 333 -0.95 -23.03 25.69
CA ILE A 333 -2.00 -23.23 24.69
C ILE A 333 -2.63 -24.61 24.87
N VAL A 334 -3.97 -24.66 24.93
CA VAL A 334 -4.77 -25.88 24.80
C VAL A 334 -5.48 -25.86 23.45
N TYR A 335 -5.38 -26.93 22.68
CA TYR A 335 -6.01 -27.02 21.35
C TYR A 335 -6.46 -28.43 20.98
N GLU A 336 -7.35 -28.51 20.00
CA GLU A 336 -7.76 -29.75 19.35
C GLU A 336 -6.69 -30.17 18.34
N GLY A 337 -5.86 -31.14 18.72
CA GLY A 337 -4.66 -31.52 17.95
C GLY A 337 -4.82 -32.79 17.12
N SER A 338 -3.90 -33.00 16.19
CA SER A 338 -3.86 -34.18 15.33
C SER A 338 -3.54 -35.48 16.08
N GLN A 339 -2.97 -35.38 17.29
CA GLN A 339 -2.56 -36.53 18.10
C GLN A 339 -3.40 -36.77 19.36
N ALA A 340 -4.20 -35.79 19.80
CA ALA A 340 -5.06 -35.90 20.97
C ALA A 340 -6.22 -34.91 20.88
N HIS A 341 -7.37 -35.28 21.44
CA HIS A 341 -8.56 -34.44 21.48
C HIS A 341 -8.28 -33.10 22.16
N MET A 342 -7.54 -33.10 23.28
CA MET A 342 -7.00 -31.89 23.90
C MET A 342 -5.48 -32.01 24.04
N THR A 343 -4.75 -31.11 23.40
CA THR A 343 -3.30 -31.01 23.47
C THR A 343 -2.93 -29.74 24.22
N PHE A 344 -2.10 -29.86 25.27
CA PHE A 344 -1.50 -28.72 25.95
C PHE A 344 -0.02 -28.59 25.57
N GLN A 345 0.40 -27.38 25.20
CA GLN A 345 1.82 -27.04 25.00
C GLN A 345 2.21 -25.82 25.82
N ARG A 346 3.47 -25.83 26.28
CA ARG A 346 4.15 -24.71 26.91
C ARG A 346 5.17 -24.21 25.90
N ILE A 347 5.04 -22.95 25.50
CA ILE A 347 5.86 -22.35 24.45
C ILE A 347 6.56 -21.15 25.06
N PRO A 348 7.90 -21.10 25.10
CA PRO A 348 8.60 -19.88 25.46
C PRO A 348 8.12 -18.73 24.57
N LEU A 349 7.79 -17.59 25.17
CA LEU A 349 7.31 -16.41 24.46
C LEU A 349 8.32 -16.00 23.39
N SER A 350 9.62 -16.15 23.66
CA SER A 350 10.73 -15.89 22.72
C SER A 350 10.82 -16.83 21.50
N GLU A 351 10.11 -17.97 21.50
CA GLU A 351 10.01 -18.83 20.30
C GLU A 351 8.95 -18.32 19.32
N VAL A 352 7.97 -17.54 19.79
CA VAL A 352 6.95 -16.89 18.97
C VAL A 352 7.37 -15.46 18.64
N LEU A 353 7.74 -14.71 19.67
CA LEU A 353 8.40 -13.43 19.55
C LEU A 353 9.84 -13.74 19.21
N ASN A 354 10.18 -13.95 17.94
CA ASN A 354 11.56 -14.18 17.54
C ASN A 354 12.41 -13.04 18.11
N GLU A 355 13.10 -13.24 19.23
CA GLU A 355 13.80 -12.15 19.94
C GLU A 355 15.14 -11.80 19.27
N SER A 356 15.61 -12.67 18.35
CA SER A 356 16.55 -12.32 17.27
C SER A 356 15.95 -11.35 16.22
N ALA A 357 14.64 -11.18 16.24
CA ALA A 357 13.80 -10.25 15.47
C ALA A 357 12.91 -9.34 16.36
N GLY A 358 13.23 -9.17 17.66
CA GLY A 358 12.26 -8.68 18.65
C GLY A 358 12.79 -7.76 19.75
N ARG A 359 13.96 -7.13 19.58
CA ARG A 359 14.29 -5.82 20.18
C ARG A 359 15.08 -4.99 19.18
N ASN A 360 14.49 -4.79 18.00
CA ASN A 360 14.88 -3.85 16.96
C ASN A 360 13.60 -3.63 16.12
N ALA A 361 12.80 -2.59 16.35
CA ALA A 361 13.05 -1.31 15.74
C ALA A 361 13.83 -1.41 14.42
N VAL A 362 13.10 -1.15 13.35
CA VAL A 362 13.52 -0.96 11.97
C VAL A 362 14.95 -1.43 11.68
N LYS A 363 15.11 -2.69 11.27
CA LYS A 363 16.32 -3.15 10.57
C LYS A 363 16.26 -2.63 9.14
N TYR A 364 16.57 -1.34 9.01
CA TYR A 364 17.22 -0.82 7.83
C TYR A 364 18.52 -1.62 7.65
N HIS A 365 18.55 -2.56 6.72
CA HIS A 365 19.81 -2.96 6.09
C HIS A 365 20.18 -1.92 5.04
N SER A 366 20.39 -0.70 5.53
CA SER A 366 21.30 0.23 4.89
C SER A 366 22.68 -0.16 5.40
N GLU A 367 23.62 -0.45 4.50
CA GLU A 367 25.03 -0.65 4.87
C GLU A 367 25.64 0.61 5.52
N ARG A 368 24.88 1.72 5.56
CA ARG A 368 25.29 3.02 6.07
C ARG A 368 24.79 3.21 7.51
N PRO A 369 25.63 3.71 8.43
CA PRO A 369 25.20 4.04 9.78
C PRO A 369 24.09 5.12 9.77
N LEU A 370 23.15 5.04 10.71
CA LEU A 370 22.16 6.09 10.96
C LEU A 370 22.89 7.40 11.30
N ASP A 371 22.63 8.46 10.54
CA ASP A 371 23.21 9.77 10.77
C ASP A 371 22.42 10.51 11.86
N LEU A 372 23.06 10.80 12.99
CA LEU A 372 22.44 11.56 14.09
C LEU A 372 22.84 13.03 14.02
N PHE A 373 21.84 13.90 14.14
CA PHE A 373 22.00 15.35 14.22
C PHE A 373 21.52 15.86 15.57
N LEU A 374 22.41 16.52 16.31
CA LEU A 374 22.12 16.99 17.65
C LEU A 374 21.71 18.47 17.60
N VAL A 375 20.56 18.84 18.13
CA VAL A 375 20.15 20.24 18.30
C VAL A 375 20.28 20.62 19.76
N THR A 376 21.07 21.66 20.04
CA THR A 376 21.31 22.15 21.40
C THR A 376 21.58 23.65 21.41
N GLY A 377 21.61 24.23 22.60
CA GLY A 377 21.77 25.67 22.81
C GLY A 377 20.79 26.21 23.86
N GLN A 378 20.52 27.51 23.77
CA GLN A 378 19.69 28.25 24.73
C GLN A 378 18.25 28.46 24.21
N SER A 379 17.60 29.55 24.58
CA SER A 379 16.20 29.87 24.29
C SER A 379 15.81 29.78 22.80
N ASN A 380 16.71 30.17 21.88
CA ASN A 380 16.46 30.08 20.44
C ASN A 380 16.49 28.63 19.91
N SER A 381 17.34 27.76 20.48
CA SER A 381 17.33 26.31 20.19
C SER A 381 16.13 25.62 20.85
N LEU A 382 15.80 26.01 22.10
CA LEU A 382 14.70 25.45 22.87
C LEU A 382 13.37 25.64 22.15
N GLY A 383 13.25 26.72 21.38
CA GLY A 383 12.07 26.99 20.56
C GLY A 383 11.06 27.89 21.25
N THR A 384 11.53 28.76 22.15
CA THR A 384 10.62 29.58 22.94
C THR A 384 9.88 30.59 22.08
N MET A 385 8.55 30.62 22.13
CA MET A 385 7.74 31.45 21.23
C MET A 385 7.35 32.79 21.84
N ASP A 386 7.02 33.75 20.98
CA ASP A 386 6.39 35.02 21.38
C ASP A 386 5.13 34.72 22.21
N PRO A 387 4.97 35.31 23.41
CA PRO A 387 3.74 35.24 24.18
C PRO A 387 2.48 35.63 23.40
N ALA A 388 2.58 36.55 22.42
CA ALA A 388 1.47 36.97 21.56
C ALA A 388 0.99 35.84 20.61
N ASP A 389 1.86 34.86 20.34
CA ASP A 389 1.59 33.73 19.43
C ASP A 389 1.21 32.43 20.17
N ALA A 390 0.96 32.48 21.49
CA ALA A 390 0.67 31.30 22.29
C ALA A 390 -0.60 30.52 21.86
N THR A 391 -1.46 31.15 21.05
CA THR A 391 -2.72 30.59 20.52
C THR A 391 -2.65 30.19 19.04
N THR A 392 -1.57 30.54 18.33
CA THR A 392 -1.41 30.27 16.90
C THR A 392 -0.95 28.82 16.68
N PRO A 393 -1.58 28.03 15.78
CA PRO A 393 -1.26 26.62 15.54
C PRO A 393 0.24 26.38 15.26
N ALA A 394 0.71 25.16 15.51
CA ALA A 394 2.02 24.68 15.06
C ALA A 394 2.18 24.88 13.52
N PRO A 395 3.42 24.90 12.99
CA PRO A 395 3.62 24.89 11.53
C PRO A 395 2.76 23.79 10.87
N PRO A 396 2.24 24.03 9.65
CA PRO A 396 1.48 23.02 8.94
C PRO A 396 2.28 21.72 8.88
N ILE A 397 1.59 20.60 9.10
CA ILE A 397 2.18 19.25 9.03
C ILE A 397 2.75 19.09 7.63
N ASP A 398 4.07 19.04 7.54
CA ASP A 398 4.76 18.67 6.32
C ASP A 398 4.78 17.13 6.27
N ALA A 399 4.43 16.53 5.13
CA ALA A 399 4.40 15.08 4.99
C ALA A 399 5.75 14.43 5.32
N HIS A 400 6.85 15.17 5.20
CA HIS A 400 8.19 14.72 5.55
C HIS A 400 8.46 14.70 7.06
N ASP A 401 7.71 15.45 7.89
CA ASP A 401 7.91 15.47 9.35
C ASP A 401 7.62 14.10 9.98
N ALA A 402 6.61 13.38 9.46
CA ALA A 402 6.22 12.06 9.93
C ALA A 402 7.31 10.99 9.71
N ALA A 403 8.22 11.22 8.76
CA ALA A 403 9.29 10.29 8.42
C ALA A 403 10.58 10.52 9.24
N VAL A 404 10.68 11.61 10.02
CA VAL A 404 11.91 11.97 10.75
C VAL A 404 11.85 11.49 12.20
N PRO A 405 12.68 10.51 12.63
CA PRO A 405 12.80 10.13 14.02
C PRO A 405 13.38 11.28 14.86
N PHE A 406 12.71 11.57 15.96
CA PHE A 406 12.99 12.70 16.83
C PHE A 406 12.99 12.27 18.30
N PHE A 407 14.11 12.50 18.98
CA PHE A 407 14.26 12.29 20.42
C PHE A 407 14.53 13.64 21.08
N TRP A 408 13.89 13.95 22.20
CA TRP A 408 14.20 15.16 22.94
C TRP A 408 14.14 14.98 24.45
N SER A 409 14.89 15.84 25.14
CA SER A 409 14.75 16.15 26.55
C SER A 409 15.12 17.61 26.74
N ASN A 410 14.15 18.43 27.11
CA ASN A 410 14.30 19.88 27.20
C ASN A 410 14.11 20.35 28.64
N ARG A 411 14.90 21.36 29.04
CA ARG A 411 14.85 21.92 30.39
C ARG A 411 14.75 23.45 30.38
N SER A 412 14.22 24.02 31.45
CA SER A 412 14.13 25.49 31.61
C SER A 412 14.30 25.91 33.07
N THR A 413 14.84 27.12 33.25
CA THR A 413 15.02 27.78 34.56
C THR A 413 14.07 28.96 34.77
N ARG A 414 13.06 29.15 33.92
CA ARG A 414 12.14 30.33 33.97
C ARG A 414 11.30 30.46 35.24
N SER A 415 11.36 29.51 36.16
CA SER A 415 10.84 29.66 37.52
C SER A 415 11.73 30.47 38.47
N GLY A 416 12.86 31.03 38.00
CA GLY A 416 13.80 31.83 38.80
C GLY A 416 14.80 30.95 39.54
N ASP A 417 16.11 31.25 39.37
CA ASP A 417 17.34 30.82 40.09
C ASP A 417 17.41 29.40 40.71
N GLY A 418 16.52 28.49 40.34
CA GLY A 418 16.39 27.13 40.86
C GLY A 418 16.86 26.06 39.88
N ALA A 419 16.89 24.81 40.34
CA ALA A 419 17.25 23.65 39.51
C ALA A 419 16.33 23.58 38.28
N ALA A 420 16.91 23.46 37.08
CA ALA A 420 16.14 23.47 35.84
C ALA A 420 15.15 22.29 35.78
N THR A 421 13.88 22.63 35.56
CA THR A 421 12.78 21.67 35.47
C THR A 421 12.76 21.04 34.09
N LEU A 422 12.41 19.75 34.02
CA LEU A 422 12.10 19.09 32.75
C LEU A 422 10.78 19.66 32.22
N ILE A 423 10.82 20.27 31.04
CA ILE A 423 9.64 20.92 30.44
C ILE A 423 8.96 20.05 29.37
N GLY A 424 9.67 19.03 28.91
CA GLY A 424 9.17 18.04 27.98
C GLY A 424 10.30 17.10 27.56
N ASP A 425 10.00 15.81 27.48
CA ASP A 425 10.86 14.81 26.87
C ASP A 425 10.03 13.86 26.01
N SER A 426 10.76 12.97 25.36
CA SER A 426 10.23 11.92 24.50
C SER A 426 9.91 10.62 25.27
N GLY A 427 9.94 10.64 26.61
CA GLY A 427 9.70 9.44 27.44
C GLY A 427 10.73 8.32 27.25
N GLY A 428 11.94 8.65 26.78
CA GLY A 428 13.00 7.68 26.54
C GLY A 428 12.86 6.87 25.24
N LYS A 429 12.05 7.33 24.27
CA LYS A 429 11.84 6.69 22.96
C LYS A 429 11.95 7.72 21.84
N PHE A 430 12.31 7.30 20.63
CA PHE A 430 12.16 8.18 19.45
C PHE A 430 10.67 8.30 19.09
N ALA A 431 10.21 9.51 18.79
CA ALA A 431 8.90 9.78 18.19
C ALA A 431 9.08 10.39 16.79
N THR A 432 7.99 10.71 16.08
CA THR A 432 8.08 11.50 14.84
C THR A 432 8.38 12.97 15.18
N LEU A 433 8.98 13.71 14.25
CA LEU A 433 9.26 15.14 14.43
C LEU A 433 7.97 15.90 14.69
N GLN A 434 7.89 16.53 15.85
CA GLN A 434 6.66 17.16 16.34
C GLN A 434 6.94 18.30 17.31
N PRO A 435 5.99 19.24 17.48
CA PRO A 435 6.05 20.23 18.55
C PRO A 435 6.16 19.55 19.91
N GLN A 436 7.05 20.04 20.75
CA GLN A 436 7.31 19.49 22.08
C GLN A 436 6.41 20.11 23.14
N GLN A 437 6.12 19.38 24.20
CA GLN A 437 5.44 19.91 25.38
C GLN A 437 6.26 21.04 26.02
N GLY A 438 5.57 22.09 26.46
CA GLY A 438 6.14 23.26 27.11
C GLY A 438 5.74 23.44 28.57
N GLU A 439 6.28 24.48 29.21
CA GLU A 439 5.91 24.90 30.57
C GLU A 439 5.15 26.24 30.60
N GLY A 440 4.36 26.46 31.66
CA GLY A 440 3.70 27.73 31.94
C GLY A 440 2.65 28.13 30.88
N THR A 441 2.70 29.39 30.42
CA THR A 441 1.79 29.94 29.40
C THR A 441 2.12 29.50 27.97
N HIS A 442 3.26 28.82 27.75
CA HIS A 442 3.69 28.34 26.44
C HIS A 442 3.45 26.83 26.35
N ARG A 443 2.28 26.45 25.84
CA ARG A 443 1.84 25.04 25.84
C ARG A 443 2.60 24.13 24.85
N GLN A 444 3.34 24.71 23.89
CA GLN A 444 4.12 23.99 22.89
C GLN A 444 5.43 24.73 22.55
N PHE A 445 6.51 23.99 22.33
CA PHE A 445 7.82 24.50 21.92
C PHE A 445 8.28 23.79 20.64
N TRP A 446 8.92 24.53 19.74
CA TRP A 446 9.57 23.98 18.55
C TRP A 446 10.59 24.99 18.01
N GLY A 447 11.62 24.52 17.34
CA GLY A 447 12.75 25.34 16.95
C GLY A 447 13.40 24.95 15.62
N PRO A 448 14.70 25.26 15.46
CA PRO A 448 15.46 25.01 14.24
C PRO A 448 15.50 23.55 13.78
N GLU A 449 15.15 22.57 14.64
CA GLU A 449 15.05 21.17 14.25
C GLU A 449 14.10 20.93 13.06
N PHE A 450 13.02 21.72 12.96
CA PHE A 450 12.05 21.59 11.86
C PHE A 450 12.64 22.05 10.53
N GLY A 451 13.19 23.27 10.49
CA GLY A 451 13.81 23.80 9.27
C GLY A 451 14.99 22.94 8.80
N PHE A 452 15.77 22.42 9.75
CA PHE A 452 16.92 21.56 9.45
C PHE A 452 16.49 20.21 8.88
N ALA A 453 15.57 19.51 9.56
CA ALA A 453 15.11 18.19 9.14
C ALA A 453 14.41 18.22 7.79
N ARG A 454 13.54 19.22 7.55
CA ARG A 454 12.83 19.39 6.27
C ARG A 454 13.80 19.65 5.13
N ALA A 455 14.80 20.52 5.32
CA ALA A 455 15.82 20.79 4.31
C ALA A 455 16.67 19.54 3.97
N LEU A 456 17.02 18.71 4.97
CA LEU A 456 17.69 17.43 4.71
C LEU A 456 16.79 16.45 3.95
N ALA A 457 15.52 16.32 4.34
CA ALA A 457 14.56 15.45 3.68
C ALA A 457 14.33 15.87 2.21
N GLN A 458 14.17 17.18 1.97
CA GLN A 458 14.05 17.77 0.63
C GLN A 458 15.31 17.54 -0.22
N ALA A 459 16.49 17.52 0.39
CA ALA A 459 17.75 17.12 -0.27
C ALA A 459 17.90 15.59 -0.46
N GLY A 460 16.82 14.83 -0.31
CA GLY A 460 16.79 13.38 -0.55
C GLY A 460 17.42 12.53 0.56
N ARG A 461 17.56 13.05 1.79
CA ARG A 461 18.07 12.27 2.92
C ARG A 461 16.93 11.54 3.63
N SER A 462 17.09 10.23 3.81
CA SER A 462 16.05 9.36 4.38
C SER A 462 16.52 8.46 5.53
N ASP A 463 17.82 8.47 5.90
CA ASP A 463 18.41 7.63 6.96
C ASP A 463 19.12 8.48 8.03
N PHE A 464 18.38 9.42 8.63
CA PHE A 464 18.87 10.29 9.71
C PHE A 464 17.85 10.46 10.85
N ALA A 465 18.32 10.88 12.02
CA ALA A 465 17.47 11.23 13.16
C ALA A 465 17.93 12.53 13.84
N ILE A 466 16.98 13.24 14.45
CA ILE A 466 17.26 14.45 15.23
C ILE A 466 17.18 14.15 16.73
N ILE A 467 18.19 14.59 17.49
CA ILE A 467 18.19 14.54 18.95
C ILE A 467 18.26 15.97 19.48
N LYS A 468 17.27 16.41 20.25
CA LYS A 468 17.24 17.76 20.83
C LYS A 468 17.48 17.74 22.33
N ALA A 469 18.52 18.44 22.75
CA ALA A 469 18.95 18.58 24.15
C ALA A 469 19.14 20.06 24.48
N SER A 470 18.06 20.84 24.42
CA SER A 470 18.10 22.29 24.62
C SER A 470 17.72 22.66 26.04
N ARG A 471 18.33 23.75 26.56
CA ARG A 471 18.01 24.24 27.90
C ARG A 471 17.97 25.77 27.97
N GLY A 472 16.90 26.30 28.53
CA GLY A 472 16.68 27.75 28.69
C GLY A 472 17.40 28.31 29.93
N GLY A 473 17.93 29.52 29.79
CA GLY A 473 18.65 30.26 30.85
C GLY A 473 20.08 29.77 31.06
N GLY A 474 21.07 30.62 30.79
CA GLY A 474 22.48 30.33 31.08
C GLY A 474 23.48 31.27 30.40
N GLY A 475 24.77 31.09 30.68
CA GLY A 475 25.90 31.75 30.01
C GLY A 475 26.85 30.73 29.37
N ASN A 476 27.78 31.21 28.54
CA ASN A 476 28.70 30.36 27.77
C ASN A 476 29.62 29.49 28.65
N SER A 477 29.78 29.80 29.94
CA SER A 477 30.60 29.00 30.88
C SER A 477 29.99 27.64 31.23
N TYR A 478 28.67 27.48 31.15
CA TYR A 478 27.98 26.24 31.55
C TYR A 478 28.14 25.08 30.56
N TRP A 479 28.75 25.36 29.40
CA TRP A 479 29.08 24.39 28.37
C TRP A 479 30.47 23.76 28.57
N LEU A 480 31.26 24.28 29.52
CA LEU A 480 32.61 23.80 29.79
C LEU A 480 32.58 22.61 30.76
N LYS A 481 32.91 21.42 30.24
CA LYS A 481 33.07 20.20 31.03
C LYS A 481 33.97 20.42 32.25
N GLY A 482 33.47 20.07 33.43
CA GLY A 482 34.23 20.14 34.69
C GLY A 482 34.39 21.55 35.28
N SER A 483 33.70 22.55 34.72
CA SER A 483 33.54 23.83 35.40
C SER A 483 32.67 23.68 36.66
N SER A 484 32.63 24.70 37.53
CA SER A 484 31.82 24.66 38.76
C SER A 484 30.32 24.50 38.50
N ASP A 485 29.87 24.72 37.26
CA ASP A 485 28.47 24.59 36.86
C ASP A 485 28.33 24.14 35.39
N ASP A 486 28.75 22.91 35.07
CA ASP A 486 28.76 22.38 33.69
C ASP A 486 27.42 21.73 33.24
N HIS A 487 26.32 22.16 33.83
CA HIS A 487 25.02 21.48 33.71
C HIS A 487 24.45 21.44 32.29
N MET A 488 24.82 22.37 31.40
CA MET A 488 24.39 22.34 29.98
C MET A 488 25.10 21.20 29.25
N TYR A 489 26.40 21.06 29.52
CA TYR A 489 27.21 19.97 28.97
C TYR A 489 26.69 18.60 29.43
N GLN A 490 26.46 18.43 30.74
CA GLN A 490 25.96 17.17 31.29
C GLN A 490 24.58 16.80 30.75
N HIS A 491 23.71 17.78 30.53
CA HIS A 491 22.39 17.56 29.93
C HIS A 491 22.51 16.99 28.51
N VAL A 492 23.38 17.56 27.66
CA VAL A 492 23.63 17.02 26.31
C VAL A 492 24.16 15.60 26.38
N ILE A 493 25.16 15.32 27.22
CA ILE A 493 25.71 13.96 27.38
C ILE A 493 24.63 12.98 27.81
N GLN A 494 23.81 13.33 28.80
CA GLN A 494 22.75 12.48 29.31
C GLN A 494 21.69 12.20 28.23
N THR A 495 21.14 13.25 27.60
CA THR A 495 20.08 13.11 26.59
C THR A 495 20.56 12.32 25.39
N VAL A 496 21.79 12.56 24.90
CA VAL A 496 22.34 11.78 23.79
C VAL A 496 22.59 10.33 24.21
N THR A 497 23.05 10.08 25.43
CA THR A 497 23.23 8.71 25.94
C THR A 497 21.89 7.96 26.02
N GLU A 498 20.83 8.62 26.47
CA GLU A 498 19.48 8.06 26.52
C GLU A 498 18.92 7.83 25.12
N ALA A 499 19.08 8.79 24.21
CA ALA A 499 18.69 8.65 22.81
C ALA A 499 19.40 7.48 22.13
N VAL A 500 20.73 7.38 22.32
CA VAL A 500 21.54 6.27 21.81
C VAL A 500 21.11 4.93 22.39
N ARG A 501 20.72 4.87 23.68
CA ARG A 501 20.16 3.63 24.27
C ARG A 501 18.78 3.28 23.72
N ALA A 502 18.02 4.28 23.28
CA ALA A 502 16.77 4.10 22.57
C ALA A 502 16.98 3.74 21.09
N ILE A 503 18.21 3.83 20.56
CA ILE A 503 18.54 3.30 19.23
C ILE A 503 18.50 1.77 19.28
N PRO A 504 17.97 1.13 18.24
CA PRO A 504 17.80 -0.32 18.20
C PRO A 504 19.14 -1.06 18.37
N ALA A 505 19.18 -2.07 19.25
CA ALA A 505 20.37 -2.86 19.53
C ALA A 505 20.96 -3.53 18.26
N GLY A 506 22.07 -3.00 17.75
CA GLY A 506 22.75 -3.50 16.56
C GLY A 506 22.67 -2.58 15.34
N ARG A 507 21.90 -1.48 15.40
CA ARG A 507 21.96 -0.42 14.39
C ARG A 507 23.22 0.41 14.58
N ARG A 508 24.10 0.41 13.58
CA ARG A 508 25.25 1.32 13.55
C ARG A 508 24.73 2.74 13.39
N TYR A 509 25.29 3.67 14.14
CA TYR A 509 25.00 5.09 14.04
C TYR A 509 26.30 5.89 14.13
N ARG A 510 26.24 7.16 13.72
CA ARG A 510 27.31 8.13 13.93
C ARG A 510 26.71 9.51 14.11
N ILE A 511 27.35 10.33 14.93
CA ILE A 511 26.92 11.71 15.12
C ILE A 511 27.60 12.55 14.03
N ARG A 512 26.80 13.13 13.13
CA ARG A 512 27.30 13.85 11.95
C ARG A 512 27.50 15.32 12.19
N ALA A 513 26.56 15.95 12.87
CA ALA A 513 26.68 17.35 13.25
C ALA A 513 25.92 17.68 14.54
N ILE A 514 26.37 18.76 15.17
CA ILE A 514 25.83 19.34 16.39
C ILE A 514 25.44 20.78 16.03
N LEU A 515 24.15 21.04 15.96
CA LEU A 515 23.58 22.36 15.76
C LEU A 515 23.57 23.09 17.10
N TYR A 516 24.42 24.08 17.22
CA TYR A 516 24.49 24.97 18.36
C TYR A 516 23.81 26.29 18.00
N VAL A 517 22.59 26.49 18.52
CA VAL A 517 21.84 27.72 18.26
C VAL A 517 21.87 28.61 19.50
N GLN A 518 22.63 29.68 19.33
CA GLN A 518 22.90 30.81 20.23
C GLN A 518 23.82 30.53 21.43
N GLY A 519 24.79 31.43 21.60
CA GLY A 519 25.44 31.70 22.89
C GLY A 519 25.54 33.21 23.05
N GLU A 520 24.78 33.80 23.97
CA GLU A 520 24.98 35.18 24.39
C GLU A 520 25.92 35.25 25.60
N SER A 521 26.31 36.46 26.00
CA SER A 521 27.25 36.63 27.11
C SER A 521 26.78 37.69 28.10
N ASP A 522 26.73 37.30 29.38
CA ASP A 522 26.25 38.13 30.48
C ASP A 522 27.27 39.17 30.93
N ASN A 523 28.53 39.04 30.50
CA ASN A 523 29.59 40.03 30.72
C ASN A 523 30.63 40.02 29.59
N GLU A 524 31.55 40.97 29.61
CA GLU A 524 32.56 41.14 28.57
C GLU A 524 33.64 40.03 28.60
N ALA A 525 34.02 39.55 29.80
CA ALA A 525 35.02 38.49 29.93
C ALA A 525 34.54 37.17 29.30
N GLU A 526 33.27 36.82 29.49
CA GLU A 526 32.66 35.65 28.84
C GLU A 526 32.50 35.83 27.32
N ALA A 527 32.29 37.06 26.84
CA ALA A 527 32.16 37.34 25.42
C ALA A 527 33.52 37.18 24.72
N ASN A 528 34.60 37.63 25.37
CA ASN A 528 35.97 37.47 24.88
C ASN A 528 36.41 36.00 24.87
N ALA A 529 35.91 35.17 25.78
CA ALA A 529 36.23 33.75 25.83
C ALA A 529 35.36 32.87 24.91
N ALA A 530 34.36 33.42 24.22
CA ALA A 530 33.34 32.63 23.52
C ALA A 530 33.92 31.69 22.44
N GLY A 531 34.92 32.14 21.69
CA GLY A 531 35.57 31.32 20.64
C GLY A 531 36.34 30.14 21.22
N GLU A 532 37.20 30.38 22.22
CA GLU A 532 37.97 29.33 22.92
C GLU A 532 37.04 28.28 23.56
N ARG A 533 35.94 28.74 24.17
CA ARG A 533 34.93 27.86 24.79
C ARG A 533 34.21 27.01 23.76
N LEU A 534 33.94 27.56 22.58
CA LEU A 534 33.28 26.84 21.48
C LEU A 534 34.19 25.74 20.91
N ALA A 535 35.47 26.04 20.68
CA ALA A 535 36.47 25.03 20.30
C ALA A 535 36.60 23.93 21.37
N THR A 536 36.62 24.32 22.64
CA THR A 536 36.66 23.38 23.77
C THR A 536 35.39 22.52 23.83
N LEU A 537 34.22 23.10 23.54
CA LEU A 537 32.95 22.40 23.53
C LEU A 537 32.93 21.28 22.47
N ILE A 538 33.27 21.58 21.21
CA ILE A 538 33.27 20.55 20.16
C ILE A 538 34.31 19.46 20.46
N ALA A 539 35.50 19.82 20.94
CA ALA A 539 36.52 18.84 21.31
C ALA A 539 36.04 17.90 22.43
N ASN A 540 35.34 18.44 23.43
CA ASN A 540 34.79 17.66 24.54
C ASN A 540 33.63 16.76 24.07
N LEU A 541 32.68 17.29 23.27
CA LEU A 541 31.55 16.52 22.77
C LEU A 541 31.99 15.39 21.84
N ARG A 542 32.94 15.63 20.92
CA ARG A 542 33.50 14.57 20.05
C ARG A 542 34.17 13.44 20.84
N ARG A 543 34.80 13.79 21.97
CA ARG A 543 35.48 12.82 22.84
C ARG A 543 34.49 12.01 23.70
N ASP A 544 33.47 12.67 24.23
CA ASP A 544 32.60 12.08 25.26
C ASP A 544 31.31 11.48 24.67
N LEU A 545 30.91 11.88 23.46
CA LEU A 545 29.76 11.28 22.77
C LEU A 545 30.20 10.12 21.87
N PRO A 546 29.39 9.05 21.78
CA PRO A 546 29.76 7.87 21.01
C PRO A 546 29.69 8.12 19.50
N TYR A 547 30.72 7.68 18.76
CA TYR A 547 30.83 7.80 17.30
C TYR A 547 30.66 9.24 16.78
N ALA A 548 31.19 10.21 17.54
CA ALA A 548 31.16 11.63 17.24
C ALA A 548 32.51 12.17 16.78
N GLU A 549 33.51 11.34 16.50
CA GLU A 549 34.90 11.75 16.24
C GLU A 549 35.02 12.75 15.08
N GLU A 550 34.13 12.64 14.10
CA GLU A 550 34.06 13.48 12.89
C GLU A 550 32.94 14.54 12.93
N ALA A 551 32.14 14.60 14.00
CA ALA A 551 30.93 15.43 14.07
C ALA A 551 31.26 16.92 13.88
N LYS A 552 30.62 17.63 12.94
CA LYS A 552 30.80 19.10 12.85
C LYS A 552 29.99 19.84 13.92
N LEU A 553 30.45 21.01 14.35
CA LEU A 553 29.64 21.96 15.10
C LEU A 553 29.10 23.03 14.14
N LEU A 554 27.79 23.10 13.95
CA LEU A 554 27.13 24.10 13.12
C LEU A 554 26.58 25.19 14.04
N VAL A 555 27.10 26.40 13.95
CA VAL A 555 26.81 27.50 14.87
C VAL A 555 25.89 28.50 14.20
N GLY A 556 24.67 28.61 14.70
CA GLY A 556 23.73 29.66 14.30
C GLY A 556 24.01 30.94 15.09
N GLY A 557 24.56 31.96 14.44
CA GLY A 557 24.86 33.25 15.05
C GLY A 557 23.61 33.98 15.58
N ILE A 558 23.77 34.76 16.66
CA ILE A 558 22.70 35.60 17.21
C ILE A 558 22.47 36.85 16.35
N ALA A 559 21.24 37.18 16.00
CA ALA A 559 20.95 38.33 15.14
C ALA A 559 21.04 39.70 15.87
N THR A 560 20.83 39.72 17.19
CA THR A 560 20.80 40.97 17.98
C THR A 560 22.15 41.68 18.01
N GLN A 561 22.14 42.98 17.78
CA GLN A 561 23.34 43.82 17.84
C GLN A 561 23.70 44.27 19.26
N GLY A 562 24.97 44.66 19.45
CA GLY A 562 25.47 45.30 20.65
C GLY A 562 26.85 44.79 21.03
N ALA A 563 27.68 45.64 21.66
CA ALA A 563 29.12 45.42 21.82
C ALA A 563 29.53 44.00 22.26
N ARG A 564 28.81 43.39 23.22
CA ARG A 564 29.07 42.02 23.69
C ARG A 564 28.63 40.94 22.69
N ARG A 565 27.49 41.11 22.03
CA ARG A 565 26.94 40.15 21.05
C ARG A 565 27.74 40.18 19.76
N ASP A 566 28.13 41.39 19.34
CA ASP A 566 29.04 41.61 18.22
C ASP A 566 30.40 40.96 18.52
N MET A 567 30.89 41.05 19.77
CA MET A 567 32.10 40.35 20.19
C MET A 567 31.94 38.82 20.10
N VAL A 568 30.85 38.25 20.62
CA VAL A 568 30.61 36.80 20.55
C VAL A 568 30.53 36.33 19.09
N ARG A 569 29.78 37.02 18.22
CA ARG A 569 29.73 36.67 16.79
C ARG A 569 31.11 36.68 16.14
N ARG A 570 31.91 37.72 16.39
CA ARG A 570 33.29 37.79 15.86
C ARG A 570 34.14 36.63 16.36
N GLN A 571 34.05 36.29 17.64
CA GLN A 571 34.80 35.17 18.22
C GLN A 571 34.35 33.81 17.65
N GLN A 572 33.05 33.60 17.45
CA GLN A 572 32.50 32.38 16.85
C GLN A 572 32.86 32.25 15.37
N ALA A 573 32.81 33.34 14.61
CA ALA A 573 33.24 33.35 13.22
C ALA A 573 34.75 33.10 13.10
N ALA A 574 35.57 33.77 13.91
CA ALA A 574 37.03 33.59 13.89
C ALA A 574 37.48 32.17 14.26
N VAL A 575 36.77 31.50 15.19
CA VAL A 575 37.07 30.10 15.50
C VAL A 575 36.62 29.16 14.39
N ALA A 576 35.50 29.41 13.71
CA ALA A 576 35.08 28.63 12.54
C ALA A 576 36.06 28.78 11.36
N GLU A 577 36.69 29.94 11.19
CA GLU A 577 37.74 30.14 10.19
C GLU A 577 39.02 29.35 10.50
N SER A 578 39.28 29.04 11.77
CA SER A 578 40.53 28.41 12.22
C SER A 578 40.40 26.94 12.61
N ASP A 579 39.18 26.44 12.85
CA ASP A 579 38.90 25.05 13.15
C ASP A 579 37.89 24.48 12.13
N PRO A 580 38.32 23.58 11.22
CA PRO A 580 37.45 22.98 10.22
C PRO A 580 36.36 22.10 10.83
N ALA A 581 36.38 21.80 12.13
CA ALA A 581 35.29 21.13 12.83
C ALA A 581 34.07 22.04 13.03
N ILE A 582 34.21 23.35 12.90
CA ILE A 582 33.18 24.34 13.24
C ILE A 582 32.77 25.10 11.98
N GLU A 583 31.47 25.17 11.73
CA GLU A 583 30.87 26.01 10.69
C GLU A 583 30.05 27.11 11.36
N TYR A 584 30.15 28.34 10.87
CA TYR A 584 29.40 29.47 11.39
C TYR A 584 28.43 30.01 10.33
N VAL A 585 27.15 30.14 10.70
CA VAL A 585 26.11 30.74 9.86
C VAL A 585 25.73 32.09 10.48
N ASP A 586 25.97 33.16 9.73
CA ASP A 586 25.54 34.50 10.12
C ASP A 586 24.02 34.66 9.89
N ASN A 587 23.34 35.22 10.89
CA ASN A 587 21.90 35.45 10.88
C ASN A 587 21.57 36.91 11.21
N ILE A 588 22.53 37.84 11.12
CA ILE A 588 22.32 39.25 11.45
C ILE A 588 21.22 39.90 10.61
N ASP A 589 20.98 39.39 9.40
CA ASP A 589 19.90 39.82 8.51
C ASP A 589 18.50 39.48 9.06
N LEU A 590 18.40 38.51 9.98
CA LEU A 590 17.15 38.15 10.67
C LEU A 590 16.83 39.06 11.86
N GLN A 591 17.55 40.18 12.06
CA GLN A 591 17.31 41.11 13.16
C GLN A 591 15.88 41.67 13.20
N GLY A 592 15.23 41.80 12.03
CA GLY A 592 13.83 42.22 11.92
C GLY A 592 12.80 41.16 12.37
N GLN A 593 13.25 39.93 12.64
CA GLN A 593 12.43 38.78 13.01
C GLN A 593 12.70 38.35 14.46
N LEU A 594 12.95 39.34 15.34
CA LEU A 594 13.16 39.15 16.77
C LEU A 594 11.96 39.69 17.54
N TYR A 595 11.26 38.85 18.30
CA TYR A 595 10.00 39.25 18.94
C TYR A 595 10.18 40.10 20.21
N ASP A 596 11.30 39.95 20.92
CA ASP A 596 11.66 40.75 22.11
C ASP A 596 13.01 41.47 21.94
N GLY A 597 13.47 41.59 20.69
CA GLY A 597 14.78 42.15 20.35
C GLY A 597 15.95 41.20 20.63
N LEU A 598 15.70 39.98 21.11
CA LEU A 598 16.73 38.98 21.42
C LEU A 598 16.46 37.60 20.80
N HIS A 599 15.21 37.15 20.85
CA HIS A 599 14.82 35.82 20.44
C HIS A 599 14.13 35.81 19.08
N PHE A 600 14.46 34.81 18.27
CA PHE A 600 13.89 34.61 16.95
C PHE A 600 12.40 34.29 17.03
N ASP A 601 11.62 34.92 16.15
CA ASP A 601 10.26 34.50 15.86
C ASP A 601 10.22 33.11 15.21
N ARG A 602 9.01 32.65 14.90
CA ARG A 602 8.77 31.33 14.32
C ARG A 602 9.44 31.16 12.95
N ALA A 603 9.33 32.17 12.08
CA ALA A 603 9.85 32.11 10.72
C ALA A 603 11.39 32.10 10.73
N ALA A 604 11.99 32.96 11.55
CA ALA A 604 13.44 33.02 11.72
C ALA A 604 14.01 31.69 12.25
N LYS A 605 13.32 30.96 13.13
CA LYS A 605 13.81 29.66 13.61
C LYS A 605 13.84 28.59 12.52
N LEU A 606 12.79 28.52 11.69
CA LEU A 606 12.79 27.62 10.53
C LEU A 606 13.91 27.99 9.56
N GLU A 607 14.09 29.28 9.31
CA GLU A 607 15.14 29.78 8.42
C GLU A 607 16.54 29.47 8.96
N VAL A 608 16.80 29.67 10.25
CA VAL A 608 18.06 29.28 10.89
C VAL A 608 18.31 27.77 10.74
N GLY A 609 17.29 26.95 10.96
CA GLY A 609 17.39 25.49 10.75
C GLY A 609 17.74 25.13 9.31
N ARG A 610 17.05 25.74 8.34
CA ARG A 610 17.27 25.56 6.90
C ARG A 610 18.71 25.93 6.50
N ARG A 611 19.21 27.11 6.91
CA ARG A 611 20.57 27.57 6.62
C ARG A 611 21.64 26.65 7.21
N LEU A 612 21.42 26.13 8.43
CA LEU A 612 22.33 25.16 9.04
C LEU A 612 22.36 23.84 8.25
N ALA A 613 21.22 23.39 7.71
CA ALA A 613 21.15 22.19 6.87
C ALA A 613 21.86 22.38 5.53
N GLU A 614 21.65 23.52 4.85
CA GLU A 614 22.38 23.87 3.63
C GLU A 614 23.88 23.88 3.87
N ARG A 615 24.33 24.57 4.93
CA ARG A 615 25.75 24.61 5.26
C ARG A 615 26.30 23.22 5.54
N TRP A 616 25.53 22.36 6.21
CA TRP A 616 25.93 20.97 6.43
C TRP A 616 26.01 20.18 5.13
N LEU A 617 25.02 20.30 4.24
CA LEU A 617 25.00 19.60 2.96
C LEU A 617 26.19 19.99 2.07
N ASP A 618 26.53 21.29 2.05
CA ASP A 618 27.70 21.82 1.35
C ASP A 618 29.00 21.19 1.85
N VAL A 619 29.18 21.06 3.16
CA VAL A 619 30.42 20.53 3.76
C VAL A 619 30.44 19.02 3.92
N ALA A 620 29.27 18.35 3.90
CA ALA A 620 29.11 16.90 4.01
C ALA A 620 29.30 16.15 2.69
N GLY A 621 29.46 16.87 1.56
CA GLY A 621 29.79 16.30 0.26
C GLY A 621 28.71 15.37 -0.29
N THR A 622 27.43 15.72 -0.14
CA THR A 622 26.32 14.86 -0.54
C THR A 622 25.26 15.64 -1.32
N GLY A 623 25.08 15.41 -2.62
CA GLY A 623 25.80 14.52 -3.53
C GLY A 623 26.41 15.32 -4.66
N THR A 624 27.58 14.88 -5.11
CA THR A 624 27.74 14.86 -6.56
C THR A 624 26.56 14.03 -7.09
N VAL A 625 25.57 14.67 -7.72
CA VAL A 625 24.70 13.92 -8.62
C VAL A 625 25.67 13.40 -9.66
N GLN A 626 25.97 12.10 -9.59
CA GLN A 626 26.72 11.44 -10.64
C GLN A 626 25.99 11.69 -11.94
N LEU A 627 26.72 12.06 -12.97
CA LEU A 627 26.19 12.23 -14.31
C LEU A 627 25.36 10.99 -14.69
N ARG A 628 24.06 11.20 -14.86
CA ARG A 628 23.08 10.16 -15.22
C ARG A 628 22.19 10.64 -16.35
N LEU A 629 21.90 9.72 -17.26
CA LEU A 629 20.89 9.89 -18.30
C LEU A 629 19.67 9.03 -17.94
N PRO A 630 18.45 9.46 -18.30
CA PRO A 630 17.27 8.63 -18.18
C PRO A 630 17.41 7.31 -18.97
N PRO A 631 16.69 6.23 -18.58
CA PRO A 631 16.80 4.91 -19.20
C PRO A 631 16.52 4.85 -20.71
N VAL A 632 15.83 5.87 -21.26
CA VAL A 632 15.60 5.99 -22.71
C VAL A 632 16.88 6.21 -23.52
N PHE A 633 17.97 6.67 -22.88
CA PHE A 633 19.26 6.84 -23.53
C PHE A 633 20.16 5.63 -23.30
N GLY A 634 20.58 4.98 -24.38
CA GLY A 634 21.51 3.85 -24.34
C GLY A 634 22.34 3.73 -25.61
N SER A 635 23.36 2.87 -25.59
CA SER A 635 24.03 2.46 -26.84
C SER A 635 23.03 1.67 -27.70
N HIS A 636 23.18 1.71 -29.03
CA HIS A 636 22.25 1.10 -30.01
C HIS A 636 20.90 1.82 -30.17
N MET A 637 20.70 2.98 -29.54
CA MET A 637 19.43 3.72 -29.61
C MET A 637 19.16 4.36 -30.98
N VAL A 638 17.90 4.72 -31.21
CA VAL A 638 17.44 5.45 -32.40
C VAL A 638 16.89 6.81 -31.97
N LEU A 639 17.49 7.89 -32.46
CA LEU A 639 16.97 9.26 -32.30
C LEU A 639 15.96 9.57 -33.42
N GLN A 640 14.91 10.31 -33.13
CA GLN A 640 13.86 10.63 -34.11
C GLN A 640 14.34 11.56 -35.24
N ALA A 641 14.10 11.17 -36.49
CA ALA A 641 14.41 11.95 -37.67
C ALA A 641 13.49 13.18 -37.82
N ASP A 642 14.03 14.20 -38.50
CA ASP A 642 13.34 15.40 -38.97
C ASP A 642 12.71 16.30 -37.89
N VAL A 643 13.07 16.10 -36.62
CA VAL A 643 12.67 16.93 -35.49
C VAL A 643 13.85 17.27 -34.61
N GLU A 644 13.70 18.28 -33.77
CA GLU A 644 14.71 18.65 -32.79
C GLU A 644 14.95 17.52 -31.80
N LEU A 645 16.22 17.29 -31.44
CA LEU A 645 16.64 16.14 -30.63
C LEU A 645 17.02 16.62 -29.21
N PRO A 646 16.11 16.50 -28.22
CA PRO A 646 16.42 16.82 -26.84
C PRO A 646 17.29 15.73 -26.21
N VAL A 647 18.31 16.15 -25.48
CA VAL A 647 19.15 15.31 -24.63
C VAL A 647 19.20 15.94 -23.25
N TRP A 648 18.86 15.17 -22.21
CA TRP A 648 18.77 15.68 -20.84
C TRP A 648 19.26 14.63 -19.85
N GLY A 649 19.48 15.08 -18.63
CA GLY A 649 19.88 14.22 -17.53
C GLY A 649 20.04 14.98 -16.23
N ALA A 650 20.72 14.33 -15.30
CA ALA A 650 21.08 14.91 -14.02
C ALA A 650 22.60 14.86 -13.83
N ALA A 651 23.16 15.89 -13.23
CA ALA A 651 24.56 15.98 -12.80
C ALA A 651 24.65 16.97 -11.63
N THR A 652 25.83 17.10 -11.03
CA THR A 652 26.02 17.93 -9.83
C THR A 652 25.59 19.37 -10.09
N ALA A 653 24.73 19.95 -9.23
CA ALA A 653 24.19 21.30 -9.41
C ALA A 653 25.28 22.37 -9.66
N GLY A 654 24.97 23.35 -10.51
CA GLY A 654 25.94 24.36 -11.00
C GLY A 654 27.07 23.85 -11.91
N THR A 655 27.13 22.56 -12.27
CA THR A 655 28.19 22.00 -13.12
C THR A 655 27.91 22.25 -14.61
N PRO A 656 28.91 22.72 -15.39
CA PRO A 656 28.82 22.76 -16.84
C PRO A 656 28.76 21.34 -17.43
N VAL A 657 27.78 21.09 -18.29
CA VAL A 657 27.59 19.84 -19.03
C VAL A 657 27.87 20.08 -20.50
N THR A 658 28.74 19.26 -21.10
CA THR A 658 29.00 19.25 -22.55
C THR A 658 28.42 17.98 -23.15
N VAL A 659 27.60 18.13 -24.18
CA VAL A 659 26.97 17.03 -24.91
C VAL A 659 27.43 17.09 -26.35
N GLN A 660 27.99 15.99 -26.85
CA GLN A 660 28.47 15.88 -28.22
C GLN A 660 27.75 14.74 -28.94
N LEU A 661 27.05 15.06 -30.02
CA LEU A 661 26.37 14.09 -30.88
C LEU A 661 27.08 14.04 -32.25
N GLY A 662 28.02 13.10 -32.37
CA GLY A 662 28.96 13.02 -33.49
C GLY A 662 29.93 14.20 -33.50
N THR A 663 29.86 15.05 -34.53
CA THR A 663 30.73 16.23 -34.65
C THR A 663 30.13 17.50 -34.04
N GLU A 664 28.84 17.49 -33.67
CA GLU A 664 28.16 18.64 -33.10
C GLU A 664 28.24 18.64 -31.58
N THR A 665 28.39 19.81 -30.97
CA THR A 665 28.51 19.99 -29.52
C THR A 665 27.52 21.03 -29.04
N GLN A 666 26.85 20.73 -27.93
CA GLN A 666 25.99 21.63 -27.17
C GLN A 666 26.46 21.66 -25.71
N THR A 667 26.15 22.75 -25.00
CA THR A 667 26.51 22.91 -23.59
C THR A 667 25.33 23.41 -22.77
N ALA A 668 25.21 22.94 -21.53
CA ALA A 668 24.24 23.40 -20.56
C ALA A 668 24.91 23.60 -19.19
N ILE A 669 24.20 24.23 -18.26
CA ILE A 669 24.58 24.26 -16.84
C ILE A 669 23.43 23.60 -16.09
N THR A 670 23.76 22.68 -15.18
CA THR A 670 22.75 22.06 -14.30
C THR A 670 22.09 23.10 -13.41
N ASP A 671 20.76 23.01 -13.27
CA ASP A 671 19.99 23.86 -12.36
C ASP A 671 20.24 23.50 -10.87
N ALA A 672 19.48 24.15 -9.97
CA ALA A 672 19.59 23.94 -8.53
C ALA A 672 19.25 22.50 -8.09
N ASP A 673 18.45 21.79 -8.89
CA ASP A 673 18.05 20.40 -8.67
C ASP A 673 19.00 19.42 -9.38
N GLY A 674 20.07 19.93 -10.02
CA GLY A 674 21.03 19.13 -10.79
C GLY A 674 20.56 18.74 -12.19
N ARG A 675 19.42 19.24 -12.67
CA ARG A 675 18.87 18.89 -13.99
C ARG A 675 19.51 19.72 -15.08
N TRP A 676 19.74 19.12 -16.25
CA TRP A 676 20.27 19.80 -17.42
C TRP A 676 19.60 19.27 -18.69
N GLY A 677 19.60 20.10 -19.75
CA GLY A 677 19.09 19.70 -21.06
C GLY A 677 19.68 20.53 -22.19
N VAL A 678 19.89 19.91 -23.34
CA VAL A 678 20.29 20.53 -24.61
C VAL A 678 19.40 20.04 -25.73
N ARG A 679 19.39 20.77 -26.85
CA ARG A 679 18.61 20.45 -28.04
C ARG A 679 19.54 20.49 -29.26
N PHE A 680 19.57 19.41 -30.04
CA PHE A 680 20.28 19.37 -31.33
C PHE A 680 19.30 19.65 -32.48
N PRO A 681 19.76 20.29 -33.57
CA PRO A 681 18.91 20.57 -34.72
C PRO A 681 18.40 19.28 -35.38
N PRO A 682 17.28 19.36 -36.14
CA PRO A 682 16.76 18.23 -36.89
C PRO A 682 17.77 17.56 -37.81
N ARG A 683 17.72 16.23 -37.88
CA ARG A 683 18.58 15.42 -38.74
C ARG A 683 17.74 14.45 -39.57
N ALA A 684 18.12 14.25 -40.83
CA ALA A 684 17.52 13.23 -41.66
C ALA A 684 17.85 11.82 -41.14
N ALA A 685 16.97 10.85 -41.39
CA ALA A 685 17.20 9.46 -41.06
C ALA A 685 18.48 8.93 -41.74
N THR A 686 19.24 8.11 -41.02
CA THR A 686 20.47 7.49 -41.52
C THR A 686 20.82 6.25 -40.71
N SER A 687 21.22 5.19 -41.42
CA SER A 687 21.74 3.95 -40.83
C SER A 687 23.22 4.05 -40.46
N ASN A 688 23.87 5.20 -40.69
CA ASN A 688 25.26 5.42 -40.30
C ASN A 688 25.33 5.72 -38.79
N PRO A 689 26.00 4.88 -37.99
CA PRO A 689 26.08 5.08 -36.55
C PRO A 689 26.98 6.25 -36.17
N THR A 690 26.62 6.94 -35.09
CA THR A 690 27.41 7.97 -34.42
C THR A 690 27.54 7.66 -32.91
N THR A 691 28.27 8.50 -32.17
CA THR A 691 28.32 8.50 -30.71
C THR A 691 27.54 9.68 -30.11
N LEU A 692 27.02 9.49 -28.90
CA LEU A 692 26.56 10.55 -28.01
C LEU A 692 27.46 10.55 -26.77
N ASP A 693 28.22 11.61 -26.58
CA ASP A 693 29.18 11.78 -25.50
C ASP A 693 28.71 12.91 -24.56
N VAL A 694 28.54 12.60 -23.27
CA VAL A 694 28.06 13.55 -22.26
C VAL A 694 29.11 13.68 -21.16
N ARG A 695 29.56 14.90 -20.88
CA ARG A 695 30.60 15.19 -19.87
C ARG A 695 30.10 16.23 -18.88
N ALA A 696 30.34 16.00 -17.59
CA ALA A 696 30.07 16.95 -16.51
C ALA A 696 31.23 16.88 -15.50
N GLY A 697 32.07 17.91 -15.47
CA GLY A 697 33.33 17.85 -14.71
C GLY A 697 34.22 16.71 -15.17
N ASP A 698 34.62 15.83 -14.24
CA ASP A 698 35.44 14.63 -14.51
C ASP A 698 34.60 13.40 -14.93
N GLU A 699 33.27 13.48 -14.88
CA GLU A 699 32.37 12.38 -15.24
C GLU A 699 32.05 12.40 -16.74
N HIS A 700 32.01 11.21 -17.35
CA HIS A 700 31.76 11.06 -18.79
C HIS A 700 30.95 9.79 -19.08
N VAL A 701 29.92 9.93 -19.91
CA VAL A 701 29.12 8.84 -20.46
C VAL A 701 29.25 8.86 -21.98
N THR A 702 29.59 7.73 -22.59
CA THR A 702 29.61 7.55 -24.06
C THR A 702 28.59 6.50 -24.46
N LEU A 703 27.61 6.88 -25.27
CA LEU A 703 26.71 5.96 -25.96
C LEU A 703 27.19 5.77 -27.39
N ARG A 704 27.24 4.52 -27.83
CA ARG A 704 27.76 4.12 -29.15
C ARG A 704 26.64 3.56 -30.02
N ASP A 705 26.88 3.50 -31.32
CA ASP A 705 25.92 2.95 -32.28
C ASP A 705 24.56 3.66 -32.22
N VAL A 706 24.60 4.99 -32.09
CA VAL A 706 23.41 5.84 -32.12
C VAL A 706 23.06 6.14 -33.57
N VAL A 707 21.85 5.82 -34.00
CA VAL A 707 21.36 6.11 -35.36
C VAL A 707 20.19 7.09 -35.32
N VAL A 708 19.86 7.70 -36.46
CA VAL A 708 18.70 8.59 -36.60
C VAL A 708 17.66 7.90 -37.49
N GLY A 709 16.42 7.81 -37.05
CA GLY A 709 15.36 7.03 -37.71
C GLY A 709 13.98 7.35 -37.15
N GLU A 710 13.07 6.39 -37.17
CA GLU A 710 11.69 6.56 -36.71
C GLU A 710 11.47 5.92 -35.35
N VAL A 711 10.99 6.68 -34.36
CA VAL A 711 10.82 6.22 -32.97
C VAL A 711 9.35 6.18 -32.61
N TRP A 712 8.88 5.03 -32.12
CA TRP A 712 7.50 4.82 -31.67
C TRP A 712 7.44 4.24 -30.27
N ILE A 713 6.57 4.80 -29.44
CA ILE A 713 6.23 4.22 -28.12
C ILE A 713 5.10 3.21 -28.31
N CYS A 714 5.29 2.03 -27.74
CA CYS A 714 4.40 0.87 -27.85
C CYS A 714 3.84 0.54 -26.47
N ALA A 715 2.77 1.22 -26.07
CA ALA A 715 2.26 1.20 -24.70
C ALA A 715 0.85 0.59 -24.60
N GLY A 716 0.39 0.39 -23.37
CA GLY A 716 -0.88 -0.25 -23.04
C GLY A 716 -0.66 -1.46 -22.14
N GLN A 717 -1.53 -2.46 -22.27
CA GLN A 717 -1.57 -3.59 -21.34
C GLN A 717 -1.12 -4.92 -21.96
N SER A 718 -1.63 -6.04 -21.44
CA SER A 718 -1.20 -7.41 -21.74
C SER A 718 -1.25 -7.79 -23.23
N ASN A 719 -2.17 -7.19 -24.00
CA ASN A 719 -2.25 -7.41 -25.43
C ASN A 719 -1.14 -6.66 -26.21
N MET A 720 -0.64 -5.52 -25.70
CA MET A 720 0.59 -4.89 -26.19
C MET A 720 1.81 -5.68 -25.72
N GLU A 721 1.85 -6.09 -24.45
CA GLU A 721 2.96 -6.83 -23.83
C GLU A 721 3.17 -8.23 -24.46
N TRP A 722 2.18 -8.77 -25.17
CA TRP A 722 2.18 -10.16 -25.65
C TRP A 722 3.43 -10.52 -26.47
N PRO A 723 4.24 -11.50 -26.04
CA PRO A 723 5.52 -11.82 -26.70
C PRO A 723 5.36 -12.33 -28.13
N LEU A 724 6.26 -11.92 -29.04
CA LEU A 724 6.29 -12.40 -30.43
C LEU A 724 6.37 -13.92 -30.51
N GLY A 725 7.19 -14.56 -29.68
CA GLY A 725 7.35 -16.01 -29.65
C GLY A 725 6.06 -16.77 -29.32
N GLN A 726 5.06 -16.10 -28.74
CA GLN A 726 3.75 -16.65 -28.40
C GLN A 726 2.64 -16.28 -29.42
N SER A 727 2.96 -15.47 -30.43
CA SER A 727 2.05 -15.16 -31.55
C SER A 727 1.92 -16.36 -32.50
N VAL A 728 0.77 -16.50 -33.16
CA VAL A 728 0.51 -17.57 -34.15
C VAL A 728 1.62 -17.65 -35.20
N ASP A 729 2.06 -16.51 -35.71
CA ASP A 729 3.08 -16.42 -36.76
C ASP A 729 4.52 -16.29 -36.21
N GLY A 730 4.68 -16.18 -34.89
CA GLY A 730 5.94 -15.81 -34.24
C GLY A 730 7.12 -16.72 -34.57
N GLY A 731 6.90 -18.04 -34.57
CA GLY A 731 7.95 -19.00 -34.92
C GLY A 731 8.46 -18.84 -36.36
N SER A 732 7.57 -18.53 -37.30
CA SER A 732 7.94 -18.28 -38.70
C SER A 732 8.71 -16.97 -38.85
N GLU A 733 8.29 -15.94 -38.10
CA GLU A 733 8.90 -14.62 -38.08
C GLU A 733 10.33 -14.66 -37.54
N LEU A 734 10.52 -15.32 -36.39
CA LEU A 734 11.83 -15.50 -35.77
C LEU A 734 12.78 -16.32 -36.67
N ALA A 735 12.27 -17.35 -37.34
CA ALA A 735 13.06 -18.12 -38.31
C ALA A 735 13.44 -17.30 -39.56
N ASN A 736 12.61 -16.33 -39.96
CA ASN A 736 12.94 -15.41 -41.05
C ASN A 736 14.03 -14.42 -40.64
N LEU A 737 13.94 -13.89 -39.41
CA LEU A 737 14.94 -12.99 -38.82
C LEU A 737 16.31 -13.67 -38.71
N ASP A 738 16.36 -14.93 -38.27
CA ASP A 738 17.59 -15.74 -38.18
C ASP A 738 18.28 -15.90 -39.56
N ARG A 739 17.49 -16.09 -40.62
CA ARG A 739 17.99 -16.26 -41.99
C ARG A 739 18.43 -14.96 -42.66
N HIS A 740 17.86 -13.82 -42.27
CA HIS A 740 18.10 -12.51 -42.88
C HIS A 740 18.55 -11.51 -41.80
N ALA A 741 19.77 -11.73 -41.28
CA ALA A 741 20.29 -11.12 -40.05
C ALA A 741 20.64 -9.61 -40.12
N ALA A 742 19.87 -8.79 -40.83
CA ALA A 742 20.13 -7.35 -40.93
C ALA A 742 18.84 -6.52 -40.84
N SER A 743 18.10 -6.65 -39.74
CA SER A 743 17.06 -5.68 -39.42
C SER A 743 17.69 -4.42 -38.81
N ALA A 744 17.31 -3.26 -39.33
CA ALA A 744 17.60 -1.92 -38.80
C ALA A 744 16.66 -1.54 -37.64
N ILE A 745 15.85 -2.48 -37.14
CA ILE A 745 15.03 -2.30 -35.93
C ILE A 745 15.92 -2.32 -34.68
N ARG A 746 15.61 -1.41 -33.75
CA ARG A 746 16.17 -1.34 -32.40
C ARG A 746 15.03 -1.43 -31.40
N LEU A 747 15.22 -2.24 -30.37
CA LEU A 747 14.21 -2.53 -29.36
C LEU A 747 14.67 -1.98 -28.01
N LEU A 748 13.81 -1.21 -27.34
CA LEU A 748 13.93 -0.87 -25.92
C LEU A 748 12.73 -1.47 -25.20
N ASP A 749 12.97 -2.59 -24.51
CA ASP A 749 11.98 -3.26 -23.70
C ASP A 749 12.02 -2.70 -22.27
N LEU A 750 10.88 -2.21 -21.79
CA LEU A 750 10.67 -1.65 -20.45
C LEU A 750 9.55 -2.39 -19.72
N THR A 751 9.37 -3.69 -19.99
CA THR A 751 8.32 -4.56 -19.41
C THR A 751 8.82 -5.42 -18.23
N ASP A 752 9.99 -5.08 -17.67
CA ASP A 752 10.69 -5.85 -16.64
C ASP A 752 10.22 -5.54 -15.20
N GLY A 753 9.44 -4.46 -15.03
CA GLY A 753 8.84 -4.09 -13.77
C GLY A 753 7.83 -5.10 -13.21
N PRO A 754 7.50 -5.04 -11.91
CA PRO A 754 6.46 -5.85 -11.30
C PRO A 754 5.14 -5.78 -12.08
N ARG A 755 4.59 -6.96 -12.41
CA ARG A 755 3.38 -7.14 -13.24
C ARG A 755 2.20 -7.56 -12.37
N GLY A 756 0.99 -7.13 -12.73
CA GLY A 756 -0.26 -7.54 -12.06
C GLY A 756 -0.72 -8.98 -12.32
N LEU A 757 0.20 -9.95 -12.28
CA LEU A 757 -0.08 -11.37 -12.48
C LEU A 757 -0.63 -12.02 -11.20
N PRO A 758 -1.36 -13.14 -11.28
CA PRO A 758 -1.79 -13.87 -10.08
C PRO A 758 -0.62 -14.34 -9.20
N GLY A 759 -0.69 -14.00 -7.91
CA GLY A 759 0.33 -14.35 -6.91
C GLY A 759 0.70 -13.17 -6.03
N ALA A 760 1.46 -13.40 -4.96
CA ALA A 760 2.00 -12.32 -4.15
C ALA A 760 3.41 -11.95 -4.65
N TYR A 761 3.75 -10.66 -4.56
CA TYR A 761 5.08 -10.14 -4.83
C TYR A 761 6.07 -10.59 -3.75
N GLY A 762 7.30 -10.86 -4.18
CA GLY A 762 8.42 -11.02 -3.27
C GLY A 762 9.09 -9.67 -2.97
N ALA A 763 10.11 -9.71 -2.11
CA ALA A 763 10.85 -8.52 -1.71
C ALA A 763 11.52 -7.79 -2.88
N LYS A 764 11.91 -8.52 -3.95
CA LYS A 764 12.48 -7.91 -5.16
C LYS A 764 11.43 -7.04 -5.85
N GLU A 765 10.26 -7.60 -6.11
CA GLU A 765 9.19 -6.88 -6.79
C GLU A 765 8.71 -5.69 -5.96
N ILE A 766 8.57 -5.84 -4.64
CA ILE A 766 8.20 -4.73 -3.74
C ILE A 766 9.23 -3.59 -3.81
N GLY A 767 10.52 -3.91 -3.79
CA GLY A 767 11.60 -2.92 -3.88
C GLY A 767 11.67 -2.17 -5.22
N GLN A 768 11.03 -2.70 -6.27
CA GLN A 768 10.91 -2.06 -7.58
C GLN A 768 9.69 -1.11 -7.68
N LEU A 769 8.81 -1.03 -6.67
CA LEU A 769 7.59 -0.22 -6.74
C LEU A 769 7.85 1.28 -6.48
N THR A 770 8.93 1.84 -7.02
CA THR A 770 9.21 3.29 -7.04
C THR A 770 9.39 3.78 -8.47
N SER A 771 9.19 5.08 -8.71
CA SER A 771 9.36 5.70 -10.03
C SER A 771 10.75 5.49 -10.62
N GLU A 772 11.78 5.34 -9.77
CA GLU A 772 13.18 5.26 -10.18
C GLU A 772 13.63 3.82 -10.49
N THR A 773 12.93 2.81 -9.97
CA THR A 773 13.36 1.40 -10.03
C THR A 773 12.34 0.48 -10.70
N TYR A 774 11.19 1.01 -11.09
CA TYR A 774 10.10 0.22 -11.67
C TYR A 774 10.45 -0.39 -13.02
N VAL A 775 11.12 0.36 -13.90
CA VAL A 775 11.57 -0.14 -15.21
C VAL A 775 13.08 0.00 -15.35
N ASP A 776 13.71 -1.02 -15.92
CA ASP A 776 15.09 -1.00 -16.37
C ASP A 776 15.18 -1.66 -17.75
N GLY A 777 15.87 -1.00 -18.68
CA GLY A 777 15.94 -1.49 -20.04
C GLY A 777 17.11 -0.93 -20.80
N GLN A 778 17.56 -1.70 -21.78
CA GLN A 778 18.66 -1.32 -22.65
C GLN A 778 18.25 -1.51 -24.10
N TRP A 779 18.67 -0.57 -24.93
CA TRP A 779 18.51 -0.67 -26.38
C TRP A 779 19.29 -1.85 -26.93
N GLN A 780 18.64 -2.64 -27.77
CA GLN A 780 19.23 -3.80 -28.42
C GLN A 780 18.95 -3.79 -29.93
N HIS A 781 19.85 -4.40 -30.68
CA HIS A 781 19.57 -4.79 -32.07
C HIS A 781 18.44 -5.82 -32.08
N ALA A 782 17.62 -5.78 -33.13
CA ALA A 782 16.66 -6.84 -33.41
C ALA A 782 17.40 -8.17 -33.71
N SER A 783 17.53 -8.99 -32.67
CA SER A 783 18.01 -10.37 -32.73
C SER A 783 16.86 -11.34 -32.48
N VAL A 784 17.06 -12.63 -32.78
CA VAL A 784 16.04 -13.66 -32.50
C VAL A 784 15.64 -13.68 -31.02
N ASP A 785 16.60 -13.54 -30.11
CA ASP A 785 16.31 -13.58 -28.68
C ASP A 785 15.63 -12.29 -28.21
N ALA A 786 16.12 -11.12 -28.63
CA ALA A 786 15.49 -9.84 -28.28
C ALA A 786 14.06 -9.76 -28.83
N ALA A 787 13.84 -10.16 -30.09
CA ALA A 787 12.53 -10.12 -30.73
C ALA A 787 11.55 -11.16 -30.16
N ARG A 788 12.03 -12.33 -29.69
CA ARG A 788 11.17 -13.42 -29.20
C ARG A 788 10.31 -12.97 -28.02
N ASP A 789 10.91 -12.27 -27.07
CA ASP A 789 10.25 -11.87 -25.83
C ASP A 789 9.62 -10.47 -25.92
N PHE A 790 9.99 -9.68 -26.94
CA PHE A 790 9.40 -8.38 -27.22
C PHE A 790 7.95 -8.46 -27.71
N SER A 791 7.23 -7.34 -27.60
CA SER A 791 5.84 -7.20 -28.07
C SER A 791 5.65 -7.63 -29.52
N ALA A 792 4.76 -8.60 -29.74
CA ALA A 792 4.38 -9.09 -31.05
C ALA A 792 3.76 -7.97 -31.91
N VAL A 793 2.88 -7.16 -31.32
CA VAL A 793 2.16 -6.09 -32.03
C VAL A 793 3.15 -5.00 -32.46
N ALA A 794 4.03 -4.58 -31.54
CA ALA A 794 5.07 -3.61 -31.85
C ALA A 794 6.05 -4.13 -32.91
N TRP A 795 6.43 -5.40 -32.83
CA TRP A 795 7.32 -6.04 -33.81
C TRP A 795 6.73 -6.00 -35.22
N TYR A 796 5.50 -6.49 -35.41
CA TYR A 796 4.87 -6.50 -36.74
C TYR A 796 4.63 -5.08 -37.26
N PHE A 797 4.32 -4.13 -36.38
CA PHE A 797 4.25 -2.72 -36.72
C PHE A 797 5.60 -2.19 -37.25
N GLY A 798 6.68 -2.38 -36.49
CA GLY A 798 8.01 -1.88 -36.87
C GLY A 798 8.58 -2.56 -38.11
N ARG A 799 8.39 -3.88 -38.27
CA ARG A 799 8.78 -4.62 -39.48
C ARG A 799 8.09 -4.09 -40.73
N ARG A 800 6.79 -3.81 -40.63
CA ARG A 800 6.03 -3.24 -41.74
C ARG A 800 6.51 -1.83 -42.10
N LEU A 801 6.87 -1.01 -41.11
CA LEU A 801 7.47 0.31 -41.36
C LEU A 801 8.85 0.21 -41.99
N GLU A 802 9.73 -0.64 -41.45
CA GLU A 802 11.08 -0.88 -41.97
C GLU A 802 11.05 -1.27 -43.45
N GLU A 803 10.17 -2.21 -43.83
CA GLU A 803 10.00 -2.67 -45.22
C GLU A 803 9.53 -1.59 -46.19
N GLN A 804 8.88 -0.53 -45.71
CA GLN A 804 8.28 0.52 -46.54
C GLN A 804 9.05 1.84 -46.52
N LEU A 805 9.78 2.12 -45.44
CA LEU A 805 10.49 3.38 -45.24
C LEU A 805 11.99 3.25 -45.51
N ASP A 806 12.58 2.05 -45.38
CA ASP A 806 14.02 1.81 -45.53
C ASP A 806 14.89 2.71 -44.64
N VAL A 807 14.45 2.90 -43.38
CA VAL A 807 15.15 3.68 -42.34
C VAL A 807 15.20 2.89 -41.03
N PRO A 808 16.15 3.20 -40.12
CA PRO A 808 16.15 2.59 -38.79
C PRO A 808 14.85 2.85 -38.03
N ILE A 809 14.33 1.84 -37.33
CA ILE A 809 13.10 1.93 -36.54
C ILE A 809 13.42 1.65 -35.07
N GLY A 810 13.13 2.58 -34.18
CA GLY A 810 13.21 2.42 -32.73
C GLY A 810 11.84 2.13 -32.13
N LEU A 811 11.70 1.01 -31.43
CA LEU A 811 10.48 0.64 -30.72
C LEU A 811 10.73 0.64 -29.22
N ILE A 812 10.03 1.50 -28.48
CA ILE A 812 10.10 1.60 -27.02
C ILE A 812 8.84 0.99 -26.44
N CYS A 813 8.95 -0.09 -25.66
CA CYS A 813 7.79 -0.83 -25.16
C CYS A 813 7.71 -0.80 -23.62
N PRO A 814 6.98 0.16 -23.02
CA PRO A 814 6.74 0.20 -21.58
C PRO A 814 5.47 -0.55 -21.15
N ALA A 815 4.89 -1.43 -21.98
CA ALA A 815 3.57 -2.04 -21.73
C ALA A 815 3.48 -2.84 -20.41
N VAL A 816 2.35 -2.75 -19.71
CA VAL A 816 2.13 -3.44 -18.42
C VAL A 816 0.79 -4.17 -18.37
N GLY A 817 0.83 -5.50 -18.30
CA GLY A 817 -0.34 -6.38 -18.23
C GLY A 817 -1.37 -6.00 -17.17
N GLY A 818 -2.64 -5.88 -17.58
CA GLY A 818 -3.79 -5.61 -16.72
C GLY A 818 -3.95 -4.15 -16.24
N SER A 819 -3.01 -3.26 -16.55
CA SER A 819 -3.08 -1.86 -16.08
C SER A 819 -4.30 -1.12 -16.65
N PRO A 820 -5.06 -0.36 -15.83
CA PRO A 820 -6.15 0.48 -16.31
C PRO A 820 -5.62 1.84 -16.82
N ALA A 821 -6.38 2.54 -17.68
CA ALA A 821 -5.95 3.80 -18.32
C ALA A 821 -5.52 4.88 -17.33
N GLU A 822 -6.21 5.03 -16.20
CA GLU A 822 -5.90 6.00 -15.16
C GLU A 822 -4.52 5.82 -14.52
N ALA A 823 -3.89 4.63 -14.62
CA ALA A 823 -2.52 4.43 -14.17
C ALA A 823 -1.50 5.22 -15.02
N TRP A 824 -1.87 5.57 -16.25
CA TRP A 824 -1.02 6.21 -17.27
C TRP A 824 -1.27 7.71 -17.44
N ILE A 825 -2.09 8.31 -16.56
CA ILE A 825 -2.47 9.71 -16.58
C ILE A 825 -1.84 10.41 -15.36
N PRO A 826 -1.28 11.63 -15.50
CA PRO A 826 -0.81 12.39 -14.35
C PRO A 826 -1.91 12.54 -13.29
N ARG A 827 -1.55 12.36 -12.02
CA ARG A 827 -2.53 12.42 -10.91
C ARG A 827 -3.23 13.78 -10.84
N GLU A 828 -2.51 14.84 -11.17
CA GLU A 828 -3.00 16.22 -11.19
C GLU A 828 -4.12 16.40 -12.21
N ALA A 829 -4.03 15.73 -13.36
CA ALA A 829 -5.06 15.78 -14.39
C ALA A 829 -6.34 15.07 -13.94
N LEU A 830 -6.20 13.91 -13.28
CA LEU A 830 -7.33 13.21 -12.66
C LEU A 830 -7.98 14.05 -11.55
N ALA A 831 -7.17 14.72 -10.72
CA ALA A 831 -7.65 15.57 -9.63
C ALA A 831 -8.46 16.79 -10.11
N GLN A 832 -8.10 17.36 -11.26
CA GLN A 832 -8.74 18.54 -11.82
C GLN A 832 -10.06 18.23 -12.54
N ASP A 833 -10.32 16.96 -12.86
CA ASP A 833 -11.51 16.56 -13.57
C ASP A 833 -12.68 16.30 -12.62
N GLN A 834 -13.85 16.85 -12.95
CA GLN A 834 -15.03 16.80 -12.08
C GLN A 834 -15.64 15.40 -11.96
N GLU A 835 -15.47 14.54 -12.97
CA GLU A 835 -16.06 13.20 -13.00
C GLU A 835 -15.04 12.12 -12.61
N LEU A 836 -13.75 12.36 -12.90
CA LEU A 836 -12.68 11.37 -12.68
C LEU A 836 -11.93 11.55 -11.36
N ASN A 837 -12.05 12.67 -10.65
CA ASN A 837 -11.35 12.90 -9.38
C ASN A 837 -11.65 11.83 -8.30
N GLY A 838 -12.81 11.17 -8.37
CA GLY A 838 -13.17 10.09 -7.45
C GLY A 838 -12.24 8.88 -7.57
N LEU A 839 -11.58 8.67 -8.71
CA LEU A 839 -10.61 7.58 -8.89
C LEU A 839 -9.37 7.72 -8.02
N ILE A 840 -9.08 8.94 -7.54
CA ILE A 840 -7.96 9.23 -6.64
C ILE A 840 -8.43 9.63 -5.23
N ALA A 841 -9.65 9.25 -4.84
CA ALA A 841 -10.18 9.54 -3.52
C ALA A 841 -9.83 8.42 -2.52
N GLY A 842 -8.81 8.64 -1.70
CA GLY A 842 -8.36 7.68 -0.69
C GLY A 842 -7.52 6.54 -1.28
N ASP A 843 -7.46 5.41 -0.55
CA ASP A 843 -6.66 4.25 -0.97
C ASP A 843 -7.30 3.56 -2.19
N TRP A 844 -6.53 3.45 -3.29
CA TRP A 844 -6.98 2.82 -4.52
C TRP A 844 -7.33 1.33 -4.35
N LEU A 845 -6.80 0.66 -3.32
CA LEU A 845 -7.15 -0.73 -2.98
C LEU A 845 -8.59 -0.87 -2.44
N ASP A 846 -9.20 0.24 -2.01
CA ASP A 846 -10.57 0.29 -1.49
C ASP A 846 -11.55 0.96 -2.47
N SER A 847 -11.06 1.38 -3.65
CA SER A 847 -11.84 2.15 -4.62
C SER A 847 -12.87 1.29 -5.36
N GLN A 848 -14.16 1.56 -5.09
CA GLN A 848 -15.26 0.95 -5.85
C GLN A 848 -15.36 1.48 -7.29
N LEU A 849 -14.80 2.66 -7.57
CA LEU A 849 -14.86 3.29 -8.89
C LEU A 849 -13.92 2.63 -9.91
N MET A 850 -12.93 1.87 -9.45
CA MET A 850 -11.95 1.19 -10.30
C MET A 850 -12.40 -0.19 -10.80
N GLY A 851 -13.59 -0.66 -10.39
CA GLY A 851 -14.01 -2.05 -10.58
C GLY A 851 -13.36 -2.99 -9.56
N GLU A 852 -13.69 -4.28 -9.62
CA GLU A 852 -13.19 -5.25 -8.63
C GLU A 852 -11.80 -5.77 -9.00
N PHE A 853 -11.53 -5.95 -10.31
CA PHE A 853 -10.32 -6.63 -10.76
C PHE A 853 -9.03 -5.95 -10.28
N CYS A 854 -8.90 -4.63 -10.49
CA CYS A 854 -7.66 -3.91 -10.21
C CYS A 854 -7.35 -3.85 -8.70
N PRO A 855 -8.27 -3.40 -7.82
CA PRO A 855 -8.02 -3.38 -6.38
C PRO A 855 -7.76 -4.78 -5.80
N LEU A 856 -8.55 -5.80 -6.18
CA LEU A 856 -8.35 -7.16 -5.68
C LEU A 856 -7.01 -7.75 -6.14
N ARG A 857 -6.56 -7.44 -7.36
CA ARG A 857 -5.23 -7.84 -7.82
C ARG A 857 -4.14 -7.14 -7.03
N GLY A 858 -4.27 -5.83 -6.79
CA GLY A 858 -3.35 -5.06 -5.96
C GLY A 858 -3.23 -5.65 -4.55
N VAL A 859 -4.35 -5.95 -3.91
CA VAL A 859 -4.38 -6.62 -2.61
C VAL A 859 -3.66 -7.96 -2.69
N GLN A 860 -3.94 -8.79 -3.70
CA GLN A 860 -3.29 -10.09 -3.85
C GLN A 860 -1.77 -9.98 -4.05
N ASN A 861 -1.32 -9.06 -4.91
CA ASN A 861 0.08 -8.87 -5.21
C ASN A 861 0.84 -8.33 -3.99
N LEU A 862 0.26 -7.37 -3.29
CA LEU A 862 0.87 -6.76 -2.12
C LEU A 862 0.65 -7.57 -0.84
N LEU A 863 -0.18 -8.63 -0.89
CA LEU A 863 -0.61 -9.38 0.28
C LEU A 863 0.57 -9.87 1.13
N SER A 864 1.63 -10.38 0.50
CA SER A 864 2.82 -10.81 1.22
C SER A 864 3.44 -9.61 1.94
N GLY A 865 3.83 -8.56 1.22
CA GLY A 865 4.43 -7.38 1.85
C GLY A 865 3.57 -6.76 2.96
N ILE A 866 2.25 -6.69 2.77
CA ILE A 866 1.29 -6.21 3.79
C ILE A 866 1.27 -7.16 5.00
N GLN A 867 1.26 -8.49 4.78
CA GLN A 867 1.29 -9.49 5.84
C GLN A 867 2.64 -9.53 6.58
N HIS A 868 3.73 -9.21 5.90
CA HIS A 868 5.11 -9.22 6.40
C HIS A 868 5.54 -7.88 7.01
N GLY A 869 4.78 -6.80 6.81
CA GLY A 869 5.18 -5.46 7.23
C GLY A 869 6.37 -4.91 6.43
N ASP A 870 6.56 -5.40 5.20
CA ASP A 870 7.61 -4.92 4.31
C ASP A 870 7.36 -3.43 4.00
N PRO A 871 8.42 -2.61 3.86
CA PRO A 871 8.27 -1.21 3.49
C PRO A 871 7.85 -1.11 2.02
N ILE A 872 6.55 -1.27 1.77
CA ILE A 872 5.95 -1.05 0.45
C ILE A 872 5.94 0.46 0.21
N PRO A 873 6.55 0.96 -0.88
CA PRO A 873 6.46 2.36 -1.24
C PRO A 873 4.99 2.77 -1.35
N THR A 874 4.60 3.83 -0.65
CA THR A 874 3.19 4.26 -0.52
C THR A 874 3.12 5.78 -0.45
N ASP A 875 1.94 6.31 -0.79
CA ASP A 875 1.60 7.72 -0.60
C ASP A 875 0.12 7.84 -0.18
N GLU A 876 -0.46 9.03 -0.25
CA GLU A 876 -1.84 9.32 0.14
C GLU A 876 -2.92 8.52 -0.63
N LEU A 877 -2.60 8.01 -1.81
CA LEU A 877 -3.50 7.18 -2.61
C LEU A 877 -3.36 5.68 -2.31
N GLY A 878 -2.52 5.29 -1.35
CA GLY A 878 -2.24 3.89 -1.01
C GLY A 878 -0.92 3.37 -1.57
N PRO A 879 -0.65 2.05 -1.50
CA PRO A 879 0.63 1.48 -1.89
C PRO A 879 0.86 1.53 -3.40
N ASN A 880 2.10 1.78 -3.81
CA ASN A 880 2.49 1.80 -5.22
C ASN A 880 2.27 0.45 -5.88
N HIS A 881 1.75 0.48 -7.09
CA HIS A 881 1.42 -0.70 -7.89
C HIS A 881 1.18 -0.24 -9.33
N PRO A 882 1.48 -1.06 -10.36
CA PRO A 882 1.15 -0.73 -11.76
C PRO A 882 -0.32 -0.38 -12.03
N PHE A 883 -1.24 -0.75 -11.13
CA PHE A 883 -2.68 -0.48 -11.33
C PHE A 883 -3.14 0.78 -10.60
N LYS A 884 -2.29 1.35 -9.74
CA LYS A 884 -2.58 2.56 -9.00
C LYS A 884 -2.70 3.75 -9.97
N PRO A 885 -3.72 4.61 -9.82
CA PRO A 885 -3.84 5.83 -10.63
C PRO A 885 -2.56 6.67 -10.62
N GLY A 886 -2.12 7.07 -11.82
CA GLY A 886 -0.91 7.84 -12.09
C GLY A 886 0.44 7.18 -11.80
N PHE A 887 0.50 5.93 -11.33
CA PHE A 887 1.79 5.31 -11.04
C PHE A 887 2.60 5.00 -12.31
N LEU A 888 1.99 4.41 -13.34
CA LEU A 888 2.67 4.13 -14.62
C LEU A 888 2.97 5.39 -15.43
N TRP A 889 2.22 6.46 -15.22
CA TRP A 889 2.61 7.79 -15.70
C TRP A 889 3.99 8.18 -15.14
N SER A 890 4.12 8.28 -13.81
CA SER A 890 5.35 8.74 -13.17
C SER A 890 6.52 7.77 -13.33
N ALA A 891 6.26 6.47 -13.32
CA ALA A 891 7.29 5.44 -13.37
C ALA A 891 7.69 5.04 -14.80
N GLY A 892 6.75 5.06 -15.76
CA GLY A 892 6.96 4.51 -17.10
C GLY A 892 6.98 5.52 -18.24
N ILE A 893 6.29 6.66 -18.10
CA ILE A 893 6.05 7.59 -19.22
C ILE A 893 6.76 8.91 -19.02
N GLU A 894 6.60 9.53 -17.85
CA GLU A 894 7.26 10.79 -17.49
C GLU A 894 8.79 10.74 -17.71
N PRO A 895 9.52 9.66 -17.34
CA PRO A 895 10.96 9.57 -17.59
C PRO A 895 11.35 9.51 -19.07
N LEU A 896 10.42 9.16 -19.96
CA LEU A 896 10.62 9.18 -21.41
C LEU A 896 10.39 10.56 -22.00
N THR A 897 9.79 11.50 -21.26
CA THR A 897 9.61 12.87 -21.73
C THR A 897 10.86 13.70 -21.43
N PRO A 898 11.36 14.53 -22.37
CA PRO A 898 10.79 14.85 -23.68
C PRO A 898 11.44 14.11 -24.88
N TYR A 899 11.77 12.80 -24.79
CA TYR A 899 12.41 12.07 -25.91
C TYR A 899 11.64 12.29 -27.21
N ALA A 900 12.34 12.67 -28.27
CA ALA A 900 11.69 12.91 -29.54
C ALA A 900 11.14 11.60 -30.12
N ILE A 901 9.85 11.60 -30.46
CA ILE A 901 9.13 10.46 -31.02
C ILE A 901 8.36 10.86 -32.27
N ARG A 902 8.08 9.90 -33.17
CA ARG A 902 7.13 10.08 -34.27
C ARG A 902 5.69 9.93 -33.78
N GLY A 903 5.43 8.99 -32.87
CA GLY A 903 4.08 8.73 -32.37
C GLY A 903 4.00 7.60 -31.36
N VAL A 904 2.77 7.25 -31.00
CA VAL A 904 2.43 6.20 -30.04
C VAL A 904 1.52 5.18 -30.71
N ILE A 905 1.78 3.90 -30.46
CA ILE A 905 0.79 2.83 -30.64
C ILE A 905 0.32 2.34 -29.26
N TRP A 906 -1.00 2.21 -29.10
CA TRP A 906 -1.64 1.92 -27.83
C TRP A 906 -2.59 0.74 -27.92
N TYR A 907 -2.33 -0.32 -27.15
CA TYR A 907 -3.25 -1.44 -27.05
C TYR A 907 -3.77 -1.57 -25.62
N GLN A 908 -4.88 -0.87 -25.38
CA GLN A 908 -5.71 -1.05 -24.20
C GLN A 908 -6.49 -2.35 -24.26
N GLY A 909 -6.71 -2.99 -23.11
CA GLY A 909 -7.56 -4.16 -23.01
C GLY A 909 -8.71 -3.92 -22.02
N GLU A 910 -8.98 -4.93 -21.19
CA GLU A 910 -10.26 -5.20 -20.54
C GLU A 910 -10.50 -4.52 -19.18
N SER A 911 -9.47 -3.99 -18.51
CA SER A 911 -9.61 -3.46 -17.14
C SER A 911 -10.52 -2.21 -17.06
N ASN A 912 -10.66 -1.45 -18.15
CA ASN A 912 -11.63 -0.36 -18.26
C ASN A 912 -12.96 -0.79 -18.92
N ALA A 913 -13.13 -2.09 -19.22
CA ALA A 913 -14.31 -2.67 -19.87
C ALA A 913 -15.00 -3.73 -18.99
N GLU A 914 -14.74 -3.74 -17.68
CA GLU A 914 -15.26 -4.74 -16.73
C GLU A 914 -16.76 -4.54 -16.43
N THR A 915 -17.20 -3.28 -16.35
CA THR A 915 -18.58 -2.93 -15.98
C THR A 915 -19.09 -1.77 -16.85
N PRO A 916 -20.42 -1.55 -16.94
CA PRO A 916 -20.98 -0.40 -17.64
C PRO A 916 -20.43 0.96 -17.19
N GLU A 917 -20.13 1.10 -15.89
CA GLU A 917 -19.56 2.33 -15.34
C GLU A 917 -18.13 2.55 -15.82
N ARG A 918 -17.30 1.50 -15.82
CA ARG A 918 -15.93 1.57 -16.33
C ARG A 918 -15.89 1.90 -17.82
N VAL A 919 -16.83 1.36 -18.60
CA VAL A 919 -16.98 1.69 -20.03
C VAL A 919 -17.30 3.18 -20.21
N ARG A 920 -18.18 3.76 -19.40
CA ARG A 920 -18.48 5.21 -19.46
C ARG A 920 -17.27 6.07 -19.08
N GLN A 921 -16.58 5.72 -18.00
CA GLN A 921 -15.38 6.43 -17.55
C GLN A 921 -14.29 6.43 -18.63
N HIS A 922 -14.14 5.32 -19.38
CA HIS A 922 -13.15 5.19 -20.45
C HIS A 922 -13.29 6.27 -21.53
N GLU A 923 -14.53 6.63 -21.89
CA GLU A 923 -14.80 7.65 -22.91
C GLU A 923 -14.22 9.03 -22.54
N ARG A 924 -13.96 9.27 -21.25
CA ARG A 924 -13.33 10.48 -20.73
C ARG A 924 -11.84 10.27 -20.42
N LEU A 925 -11.48 9.12 -19.85
CA LEU A 925 -10.09 8.78 -19.50
C LEU A 925 -9.18 8.73 -20.73
N PHE A 926 -9.62 8.13 -21.83
CA PHE A 926 -8.73 7.89 -22.96
C PHE A 926 -8.38 9.18 -23.74
N PRO A 927 -9.32 10.10 -24.05
CA PRO A 927 -8.96 11.41 -24.57
C PRO A 927 -8.06 12.22 -23.62
N MET A 928 -8.28 12.13 -22.30
CA MET A 928 -7.43 12.78 -21.30
C MET A 928 -6.00 12.23 -21.33
N LEU A 929 -5.82 10.91 -21.37
CA LEU A 929 -4.52 10.26 -21.50
C LEU A 929 -3.74 10.81 -22.70
N ILE A 930 -4.39 10.84 -23.87
CA ILE A 930 -3.77 11.32 -25.12
C ILE A 930 -3.41 12.81 -24.99
N GLY A 931 -4.32 13.62 -24.44
CA GLY A 931 -4.09 15.04 -24.23
C GLY A 931 -2.91 15.33 -23.30
N GLU A 932 -2.83 14.62 -22.17
CA GLU A 932 -1.77 14.78 -21.18
C GLU A 932 -0.41 14.35 -21.73
N TRP A 933 -0.35 13.23 -22.46
CA TRP A 933 0.89 12.81 -23.12
C TRP A 933 1.34 13.87 -24.13
N ARG A 934 0.46 14.32 -25.03
CA ARG A 934 0.80 15.39 -26.00
C ARG A 934 1.28 16.66 -25.31
N ARG A 935 0.62 17.06 -24.21
CA ARG A 935 0.98 18.23 -23.41
C ARG A 935 2.38 18.14 -22.83
N HIS A 936 2.75 16.98 -22.28
CA HIS A 936 4.06 16.76 -21.67
C HIS A 936 5.20 16.60 -22.69
N TRP A 937 4.95 15.94 -23.82
CA TRP A 937 5.93 15.82 -24.90
C TRP A 937 6.21 17.14 -25.62
N GLN A 938 5.24 18.05 -25.67
CA GLN A 938 5.33 19.33 -26.36
C GLN A 938 5.68 19.19 -27.86
N GLN A 939 5.30 18.08 -28.49
CA GLN A 939 5.51 17.82 -29.92
C GLN A 939 4.22 17.92 -30.75
N GLY A 940 3.33 18.85 -30.37
CA GLY A 940 2.03 19.03 -31.00
C GLY A 940 1.15 17.77 -30.94
N ASP A 941 0.31 17.61 -31.96
CA ASP A 941 -0.62 16.47 -32.08
C ASP A 941 0.04 15.27 -32.77
N PHE A 942 1.12 14.72 -32.19
CA PHE A 942 1.76 13.54 -32.77
C PHE A 942 0.75 12.37 -32.93
N PRO A 943 0.93 11.51 -33.96
CA PRO A 943 0.12 10.32 -34.18
C PRO A 943 -0.09 9.46 -32.94
N PHE A 944 -1.35 9.18 -32.60
CA PHE A 944 -1.72 8.27 -31.52
C PHE A 944 -2.63 7.17 -32.09
N LEU A 945 -2.06 6.01 -32.39
CA LEU A 945 -2.75 4.91 -33.05
C LEU A 945 -3.15 3.88 -31.99
N PHE A 946 -4.41 3.46 -31.95
CA PHE A 946 -4.88 2.55 -30.93
C PHE A 946 -5.62 1.34 -31.49
N VAL A 947 -5.82 0.33 -30.66
CA VAL A 947 -6.46 -0.92 -31.07
C VAL A 947 -7.85 -1.02 -30.47
N GLN A 948 -8.87 -1.23 -31.31
CA GLN A 948 -10.21 -1.56 -30.85
C GLN A 948 -10.20 -2.94 -30.17
N LEU A 949 -10.98 -3.17 -29.12
CA LEU A 949 -11.08 -4.49 -28.52
C LEU A 949 -11.56 -5.54 -29.54
N PRO A 950 -11.01 -6.77 -29.50
CA PRO A 950 -11.44 -7.85 -30.38
C PRO A 950 -12.79 -8.45 -29.90
N ALA A 951 -13.33 -9.43 -30.64
CA ALA A 951 -14.51 -10.18 -30.19
C ALA A 951 -14.18 -11.09 -28.98
N MET A 952 -15.03 -11.08 -27.94
CA MET A 952 -14.98 -12.00 -26.79
C MET A 952 -16.34 -12.03 -26.08
N GLN A 953 -16.71 -13.14 -25.43
CA GLN A 953 -17.96 -13.25 -24.67
C GLN A 953 -17.96 -12.44 -23.37
N ARG A 954 -18.06 -11.12 -23.50
CA ARG A 954 -18.18 -10.11 -22.43
C ARG A 954 -19.29 -9.11 -22.75
N SER A 955 -20.29 -9.03 -21.89
CA SER A 955 -21.54 -8.27 -22.11
C SER A 955 -21.33 -6.83 -22.55
N ASP A 956 -20.37 -6.15 -21.96
CA ASP A 956 -20.20 -4.70 -22.09
C ASP A 956 -19.23 -4.30 -23.23
N TRP A 957 -18.54 -5.26 -23.83
CA TRP A 957 -17.58 -5.01 -24.91
C TRP A 957 -18.17 -4.41 -26.19
N PRO A 958 -19.43 -4.66 -26.60
CA PRO A 958 -20.04 -3.91 -27.71
C PRO A 958 -20.05 -2.40 -27.46
N HIS A 959 -20.41 -1.97 -26.24
CA HIS A 959 -20.42 -0.56 -25.86
C HIS A 959 -19.00 0.03 -25.86
N PHE A 960 -18.03 -0.70 -25.29
CA PHE A 960 -16.63 -0.25 -25.26
C PHE A 960 -16.04 -0.11 -26.67
N ARG A 961 -16.30 -1.06 -27.58
CA ARG A 961 -15.84 -0.99 -28.97
C ARG A 961 -16.42 0.21 -29.72
N ASP A 962 -17.68 0.54 -29.50
CA ASP A 962 -18.29 1.74 -30.09
C ASP A 962 -17.74 3.03 -29.47
N GLY A 963 -17.50 3.06 -28.15
CA GLY A 963 -16.81 4.17 -27.48
C GLY A 963 -15.43 4.44 -28.10
N GLN A 964 -14.63 3.39 -28.28
CA GLN A 964 -13.34 3.47 -28.99
C GLN A 964 -13.48 4.02 -30.41
N ARG A 965 -14.50 3.57 -31.17
CA ARG A 965 -14.78 4.10 -32.51
C ARG A 965 -15.14 5.59 -32.47
N ARG A 966 -15.99 6.03 -31.53
CA ARG A 966 -16.40 7.44 -31.42
C ARG A 966 -15.21 8.34 -31.05
N ILE A 967 -14.30 7.89 -30.19
CA ILE A 967 -13.09 8.64 -29.81
C ILE A 967 -12.19 8.93 -31.01
N LEU A 968 -12.15 8.05 -32.02
CA LEU A 968 -11.36 8.27 -33.25
C LEU A 968 -11.68 9.62 -33.94
N GLY A 969 -12.90 10.13 -33.80
CA GLY A 969 -13.33 11.42 -34.36
C GLY A 969 -13.19 12.62 -33.43
N GLN A 970 -12.75 12.43 -32.18
CA GLN A 970 -12.75 13.49 -31.15
C GLN A 970 -11.46 14.31 -31.11
N LEU A 971 -10.30 13.72 -31.43
CA LEU A 971 -9.01 14.42 -31.46
C LEU A 971 -8.37 14.31 -32.86
N PRO A 972 -7.41 15.19 -33.21
CA PRO A 972 -6.65 15.05 -34.44
C PRO A 972 -5.62 13.91 -34.35
N ASN A 973 -5.19 13.43 -35.52
CA ASN A 973 -4.09 12.48 -35.70
C ASN A 973 -4.22 11.17 -34.89
N LEU A 974 -5.44 10.65 -34.76
CA LEU A 974 -5.68 9.29 -34.30
C LEU A 974 -5.80 8.31 -35.47
N GLY A 975 -5.53 7.03 -35.19
CA GLY A 975 -5.88 5.90 -36.03
C GLY A 975 -6.35 4.73 -35.18
N MET A 976 -7.22 3.88 -35.72
CA MET A 976 -7.77 2.73 -34.99
C MET A 976 -7.60 1.45 -35.80
N ALA A 977 -6.87 0.48 -35.25
CA ALA A 977 -6.87 -0.88 -35.77
C ALA A 977 -8.17 -1.59 -35.32
N ILE A 978 -9.01 -1.94 -36.29
CA ILE A 978 -10.22 -2.74 -36.07
C ILE A 978 -9.80 -4.21 -35.93
N THR A 979 -10.29 -4.93 -34.91
CA THR A 979 -9.84 -6.30 -34.58
C THR A 979 -11.00 -7.27 -34.28
N ILE A 980 -12.22 -6.92 -34.67
CA ILE A 980 -13.42 -7.73 -34.42
C ILE A 980 -13.30 -9.18 -34.97
N ASP A 981 -12.44 -9.38 -35.97
CA ASP A 981 -12.16 -10.63 -36.66
C ASP A 981 -11.00 -11.45 -36.06
N THR A 982 -10.21 -10.87 -35.15
CA THR A 982 -9.03 -11.55 -34.56
C THR A 982 -9.29 -12.05 -33.14
N GLY A 983 -10.53 -12.00 -32.65
CA GLY A 983 -10.90 -12.35 -31.28
C GLY A 983 -11.01 -13.85 -30.99
N HIS A 984 -11.23 -14.17 -29.72
CA HIS A 984 -11.48 -15.53 -29.23
C HIS A 984 -12.63 -15.51 -28.21
N PRO A 985 -13.56 -16.47 -28.21
CA PRO A 985 -14.76 -16.38 -27.38
C PRO A 985 -14.46 -16.37 -25.88
N THR A 986 -13.39 -17.03 -25.45
CA THR A 986 -13.04 -17.24 -24.03
C THR A 986 -11.63 -16.82 -23.65
N ASP A 987 -10.83 -16.30 -24.58
CA ASP A 987 -9.44 -15.91 -24.31
C ASP A 987 -9.29 -14.42 -24.60
N VAL A 988 -8.95 -13.66 -23.56
CA VAL A 988 -8.76 -12.21 -23.64
C VAL A 988 -7.45 -11.83 -24.35
N HIS A 989 -6.56 -12.80 -24.57
CA HIS A 989 -5.29 -12.65 -25.27
C HIS A 989 -5.27 -13.43 -26.60
N PRO A 990 -6.04 -13.02 -27.62
CA PRO A 990 -5.99 -13.67 -28.92
C PRO A 990 -4.57 -13.63 -29.50
N ARG A 991 -4.10 -14.78 -29.98
CA ARG A 991 -2.71 -14.98 -30.42
C ARG A 991 -2.42 -14.48 -31.84
N LEU A 992 -3.45 -14.13 -32.61
CA LEU A 992 -3.29 -13.62 -33.98
C LEU A 992 -2.91 -12.13 -33.95
N LYS A 993 -1.62 -11.85 -33.69
CA LYS A 993 -1.11 -10.48 -33.48
C LYS A 993 -0.63 -9.77 -34.75
N ARG A 994 -0.23 -10.52 -35.79
CA ARG A 994 0.29 -9.94 -37.04
C ARG A 994 -0.68 -8.94 -37.70
N PRO A 995 -1.96 -9.28 -37.93
CA PRO A 995 -2.89 -8.33 -38.54
C PRO A 995 -3.08 -7.05 -37.71
N VAL A 996 -2.95 -7.13 -36.38
CA VAL A 996 -3.10 -5.96 -35.49
C VAL A 996 -1.95 -4.97 -35.70
N GLY A 997 -0.71 -5.45 -35.67
CA GLY A 997 0.47 -4.61 -35.89
C GLY A 997 0.52 -4.02 -37.30
N GLU A 998 0.19 -4.82 -38.32
CA GLU A 998 0.15 -4.37 -39.72
C GLU A 998 -0.93 -3.29 -39.95
N ARG A 999 -2.13 -3.44 -39.36
CA ARG A 999 -3.19 -2.43 -39.46
C ARG A 999 -2.78 -1.10 -38.83
N LEU A 1000 -2.06 -1.13 -37.71
CA LEU A 1000 -1.49 0.09 -37.11
C LEU A 1000 -0.44 0.72 -38.03
N ALA A 1001 0.41 -0.10 -38.67
CA ALA A 1001 1.44 0.39 -39.58
C ALA A 1001 0.84 1.01 -40.85
N ASP A 1002 -0.22 0.42 -41.41
CA ASP A 1002 -0.91 0.99 -42.57
C ASP A 1002 -1.52 2.37 -42.25
N TRP A 1003 -2.05 2.57 -41.04
CA TRP A 1003 -2.45 3.89 -40.55
C TRP A 1003 -1.29 4.88 -40.53
N ALA A 1004 -0.13 4.49 -39.97
CA ALA A 1004 1.06 5.34 -39.93
C ALA A 1004 1.58 5.67 -41.33
N LEU A 1005 1.72 4.68 -42.21
CA LEU A 1005 2.19 4.86 -43.59
C LEU A 1005 1.30 5.83 -44.37
N ALA A 1006 -0.02 5.69 -44.24
CA ALA A 1006 -0.96 6.55 -44.97
C ALA A 1006 -1.08 7.97 -44.39
N ARG A 1007 -1.10 8.12 -43.06
CA ARG A 1007 -1.43 9.40 -42.40
C ARG A 1007 -0.24 10.16 -41.87
N THR A 1008 0.81 9.47 -41.45
CA THR A 1008 2.02 10.06 -40.89
C THR A 1008 3.06 10.27 -41.98
N TYR A 1009 3.30 9.25 -42.80
CA TYR A 1009 4.34 9.29 -43.85
C TYR A 1009 3.79 9.69 -45.23
N SER A 1010 2.47 9.87 -45.35
CA SER A 1010 1.79 10.25 -46.60
C SER A 1010 2.16 9.37 -47.79
N GLN A 1011 2.47 8.08 -47.55
CA GLN A 1011 2.77 7.17 -48.63
C GLN A 1011 1.50 6.91 -49.45
N PRO A 1012 1.58 6.88 -50.80
CA PRO A 1012 0.46 6.56 -51.65
C PRO A 1012 0.11 5.08 -51.48
N THR A 1013 -0.81 4.79 -50.56
CA THR A 1013 -1.38 3.45 -50.41
C THR A 1013 -2.40 3.25 -51.52
N GLN A 1014 -2.20 2.23 -52.37
CA GLN A 1014 -3.15 1.88 -53.44
C GLN A 1014 -4.47 1.27 -52.88
N ALA A 1015 -4.56 1.06 -51.57
CA ALA A 1015 -5.62 0.34 -50.87
C ALA A 1015 -6.13 1.15 -49.65
N ALA A 1016 -7.34 0.84 -49.19
CA ALA A 1016 -7.83 1.40 -47.92
C ALA A 1016 -6.95 0.91 -46.75
N TYR A 1017 -6.42 1.84 -45.96
CA TYR A 1017 -5.55 1.61 -44.80
C TYR A 1017 -6.32 1.37 -43.48
N SER A 1018 -7.65 1.42 -43.53
CA SER A 1018 -8.55 1.11 -42.41
C SER A 1018 -9.74 0.33 -42.95
N GLY A 1019 -10.42 -0.43 -42.10
CA GLY A 1019 -11.69 -1.04 -42.42
C GLY A 1019 -12.85 -0.03 -42.45
N PRO A 1020 -14.01 -0.41 -43.00
CA PRO A 1020 -15.16 0.48 -43.08
C PRO A 1020 -15.59 1.07 -41.72
N LEU A 1021 -15.76 2.39 -41.67
CA LEU A 1021 -16.31 3.11 -40.51
C LEU A 1021 -17.62 3.80 -40.89
N SER A 1022 -18.67 3.63 -40.09
CA SER A 1022 -19.94 4.34 -40.30
C SER A 1022 -19.75 5.85 -40.17
N THR A 1023 -20.50 6.63 -40.97
CA THR A 1023 -20.41 8.11 -40.97
C THR A 1023 -21.77 8.79 -40.91
N ASN A 1024 -22.77 8.26 -41.62
CA ASN A 1024 -24.10 8.85 -41.68
C ASN A 1024 -25.13 7.75 -41.94
N VAL A 1025 -26.31 7.91 -41.35
CA VAL A 1025 -27.47 7.08 -41.63
C VAL A 1025 -28.60 7.94 -42.13
N SER A 1026 -29.11 7.63 -43.32
CA SER A 1026 -30.27 8.29 -43.90
C SER A 1026 -31.46 7.33 -43.93
N ARG A 1027 -32.63 7.81 -43.51
CA ARG A 1027 -33.87 7.03 -43.55
C ARG A 1027 -34.67 7.34 -44.81
N ASN A 1028 -35.15 6.29 -45.48
CA ASN A 1028 -36.19 6.38 -46.49
C ASN A 1028 -37.28 5.33 -46.20
N ALA A 1029 -38.46 5.79 -45.79
CA ALA A 1029 -39.56 4.96 -45.33
C ALA A 1029 -39.11 3.94 -44.24
N LYS A 1030 -39.06 2.65 -44.58
CA LYS A 1030 -38.65 1.54 -43.69
C LYS A 1030 -37.17 1.15 -43.81
N THR A 1031 -36.42 1.79 -44.69
CA THR A 1031 -35.00 1.45 -44.95
C THR A 1031 -34.08 2.49 -44.32
N LEU A 1032 -33.12 2.04 -43.53
CA LEU A 1032 -31.98 2.84 -43.10
C LEU A 1032 -30.80 2.57 -44.03
N THR A 1033 -30.23 3.59 -44.63
CA THR A 1033 -29.02 3.46 -45.46
C THR A 1033 -27.83 4.00 -44.69
N VAL A 1034 -26.91 3.10 -44.33
CA VAL A 1034 -25.66 3.42 -43.64
C VAL A 1034 -24.58 3.71 -44.66
N ARG A 1035 -23.91 4.86 -44.52
CA ARG A 1035 -22.76 5.25 -45.32
C ARG A 1035 -21.45 4.98 -44.58
N PHE A 1036 -20.47 4.43 -45.28
CA PHE A 1036 -19.16 4.09 -44.74
C PHE A 1036 -18.03 4.88 -45.41
N GLN A 1037 -16.99 5.20 -44.63
CA GLN A 1037 -15.69 5.64 -45.14
C GLN A 1037 -14.67 4.49 -45.10
N HIS A 1038 -13.49 4.68 -45.69
CA HIS A 1038 -12.43 3.65 -45.85
C HIS A 1038 -12.87 2.39 -46.62
N CYS A 1039 -13.74 2.58 -47.60
CA CYS A 1039 -14.24 1.49 -48.46
C CYS A 1039 -13.26 1.08 -49.58
N GLY A 1040 -12.22 1.88 -49.86
CA GLY A 1040 -11.30 1.62 -50.97
C GLY A 1040 -12.05 1.54 -52.30
N ALA A 1041 -11.88 0.43 -53.03
CA ALA A 1041 -12.61 0.16 -54.28
C ALA A 1041 -14.10 -0.19 -54.06
N GLY A 1042 -14.53 -0.45 -52.83
CA GLY A 1042 -15.93 -0.73 -52.47
C GLY A 1042 -16.08 -1.64 -51.26
N LEU A 1043 -17.30 -1.71 -50.73
CA LEU A 1043 -17.69 -2.70 -49.72
C LEU A 1043 -17.88 -4.09 -50.33
N MET A 1044 -17.57 -5.14 -49.57
CA MET A 1044 -17.81 -6.53 -49.95
C MET A 1044 -18.17 -7.42 -48.75
N SER A 1045 -18.67 -8.61 -49.06
CA SER A 1045 -18.85 -9.70 -48.10
C SER A 1045 -17.62 -10.62 -48.14
N ALA A 1046 -16.93 -10.78 -47.01
CA ALA A 1046 -15.68 -11.54 -46.91
C ALA A 1046 -15.82 -13.01 -47.36
N ASP A 1047 -17.01 -13.58 -47.22
CA ASP A 1047 -17.31 -14.98 -47.55
C ASP A 1047 -18.36 -15.14 -48.66
N SER A 1048 -18.67 -14.05 -49.36
CA SER A 1048 -19.70 -14.01 -50.42
C SER A 1048 -21.12 -14.43 -49.97
N GLN A 1049 -21.39 -14.48 -48.66
CA GLN A 1049 -22.73 -14.70 -48.11
C GLN A 1049 -23.46 -13.37 -47.86
N PRO A 1050 -24.78 -13.38 -47.64
CA PRO A 1050 -25.51 -12.19 -47.19
C PRO A 1050 -24.85 -11.53 -45.98
N LEU A 1051 -24.93 -10.20 -45.91
CA LEU A 1051 -24.44 -9.47 -44.74
C LEU A 1051 -25.22 -9.87 -43.50
N ARG A 1052 -24.52 -9.99 -42.37
CA ARG A 1052 -25.07 -10.45 -41.09
C ARG A 1052 -24.78 -9.45 -39.95
N HIS A 1053 -25.38 -9.70 -38.79
CA HIS A 1053 -25.21 -8.90 -37.56
C HIS A 1053 -25.66 -7.44 -37.64
N PHE A 1054 -26.66 -7.15 -38.47
CA PHE A 1054 -27.37 -5.88 -38.46
C PHE A 1054 -28.65 -5.99 -37.64
N GLU A 1055 -28.89 -4.98 -36.80
CA GLU A 1055 -30.11 -4.85 -36.02
C GLU A 1055 -30.63 -3.41 -36.12
N VAL A 1056 -31.95 -3.24 -36.10
CA VAL A 1056 -32.62 -1.94 -36.12
C VAL A 1056 -33.68 -1.88 -35.02
N CYS A 1057 -33.89 -0.71 -34.45
CA CYS A 1057 -34.98 -0.45 -33.49
C CYS A 1057 -35.89 0.69 -33.97
N GLY A 1058 -37.12 0.70 -33.46
CA GLY A 1058 -38.06 1.81 -33.64
C GLY A 1058 -37.99 2.81 -32.48
N GLU A 1059 -39.05 3.61 -32.32
CA GLU A 1059 -39.20 4.52 -31.17
C GLU A 1059 -39.34 3.80 -29.83
N ASP A 1060 -39.61 2.50 -29.84
CA ASP A 1060 -39.68 1.64 -28.65
C ASP A 1060 -38.29 1.25 -28.10
N GLY A 1061 -37.22 1.52 -28.85
CA GLY A 1061 -35.85 1.16 -28.49
C GLY A 1061 -35.55 -0.34 -28.57
N ALA A 1062 -36.49 -1.18 -29.03
CA ALA A 1062 -36.31 -2.62 -29.12
C ALA A 1062 -35.59 -3.01 -30.42
N TYR A 1063 -34.38 -3.57 -30.31
CA TYR A 1063 -33.59 -3.97 -31.47
C TYR A 1063 -34.05 -5.33 -32.03
N HIS A 1064 -34.27 -5.36 -33.33
CA HIS A 1064 -34.65 -6.55 -34.09
C HIS A 1064 -33.64 -6.84 -35.21
N PRO A 1065 -33.39 -8.12 -35.55
CA PRO A 1065 -32.56 -8.48 -36.69
C PRO A 1065 -33.03 -7.81 -37.98
N ALA A 1066 -32.08 -7.41 -38.83
CA ALA A 1066 -32.32 -6.72 -40.08
C ALA A 1066 -31.55 -7.34 -41.24
N GLN A 1067 -32.17 -7.34 -42.42
CA GLN A 1067 -31.51 -7.69 -43.68
C GLN A 1067 -30.68 -6.51 -44.15
N ALA A 1068 -29.44 -6.77 -44.56
CA ALA A 1068 -28.51 -5.75 -45.03
C ALA A 1068 -28.02 -6.08 -46.45
N THR A 1069 -28.02 -5.09 -47.35
CA THR A 1069 -27.59 -5.22 -48.75
C THR A 1069 -26.66 -4.07 -49.13
N ILE A 1070 -25.56 -4.38 -49.81
CA ILE A 1070 -24.66 -3.36 -50.38
C ILE A 1070 -25.36 -2.72 -51.58
N VAL A 1071 -25.64 -1.42 -51.51
CA VAL A 1071 -26.38 -0.66 -52.54
C VAL A 1071 -25.53 0.39 -53.27
N GLY A 1072 -24.24 0.44 -52.94
CA GLY A 1072 -23.26 1.30 -53.57
C GLY A 1072 -21.85 0.99 -53.05
N PRO A 1073 -20.80 1.63 -53.61
CA PRO A 1073 -19.43 1.37 -53.19
C PRO A 1073 -19.18 1.72 -51.71
N ASP A 1074 -19.98 2.62 -51.13
CA ASP A 1074 -19.84 3.13 -49.78
C ASP A 1074 -21.12 3.00 -48.92
N ARG A 1075 -22.10 2.19 -49.33
CA ARG A 1075 -23.45 2.18 -48.73
C ARG A 1075 -24.04 0.79 -48.51
N VAL A 1076 -24.66 0.61 -47.34
CA VAL A 1076 -25.46 -0.57 -46.99
C VAL A 1076 -26.87 -0.13 -46.66
N ALA A 1077 -27.87 -0.70 -47.34
CA ALA A 1077 -29.28 -0.56 -47.01
C ALA A 1077 -29.68 -1.65 -46.01
N VAL A 1078 -30.34 -1.25 -44.92
CA VAL A 1078 -30.73 -2.09 -43.79
C VAL A 1078 -32.24 -1.97 -43.57
N VAL A 1079 -32.93 -3.11 -43.50
CA VAL A 1079 -34.40 -3.19 -43.36
C VAL A 1079 -34.79 -4.35 -42.45
N SER A 1080 -35.79 -4.15 -41.59
CA SER A 1080 -36.41 -5.21 -40.79
C SER A 1080 -37.92 -5.18 -40.97
N ASP A 1081 -38.52 -6.34 -41.25
CA ASP A 1081 -39.98 -6.47 -41.39
C ASP A 1081 -40.71 -6.25 -40.05
N LEU A 1082 -40.00 -6.38 -38.93
CA LEU A 1082 -40.53 -6.20 -37.58
C LEU A 1082 -40.59 -4.71 -37.16
N VAL A 1083 -39.88 -3.83 -37.87
CA VAL A 1083 -39.75 -2.41 -37.50
C VAL A 1083 -40.35 -1.51 -38.59
N THR A 1084 -41.50 -0.92 -38.30
CA THR A 1084 -42.25 -0.10 -39.26
C THR A 1084 -41.72 1.33 -39.39
N SER A 1085 -41.12 1.87 -38.32
CA SER A 1085 -40.55 3.21 -38.26
C SER A 1085 -39.16 3.15 -37.64
N PRO A 1086 -38.13 2.75 -38.40
CA PRO A 1086 -36.79 2.54 -37.84
C PRO A 1086 -36.16 3.88 -37.45
N VAL A 1087 -35.48 3.90 -36.31
CA VAL A 1087 -34.83 5.08 -35.73
C VAL A 1087 -33.32 4.86 -35.66
N HIS A 1088 -32.87 3.79 -35.01
CA HIS A 1088 -31.44 3.48 -34.89
C HIS A 1088 -31.09 2.15 -35.56
N VAL A 1089 -29.83 2.03 -35.96
CA VAL A 1089 -29.21 0.82 -36.51
C VAL A 1089 -27.91 0.56 -35.79
N ARG A 1090 -27.63 -0.72 -35.53
CA ARG A 1090 -26.36 -1.17 -34.98
C ARG A 1090 -25.82 -2.37 -35.75
N TYR A 1091 -24.51 -2.50 -35.75
CA TYR A 1091 -23.77 -3.56 -36.45
C TYR A 1091 -22.79 -4.25 -35.51
N ALA A 1092 -22.74 -5.59 -35.57
CA ALA A 1092 -21.85 -6.43 -34.77
C ALA A 1092 -21.96 -6.16 -33.26
N TRP A 1093 -23.17 -5.88 -32.78
CA TRP A 1093 -23.50 -5.53 -31.39
C TRP A 1093 -23.61 -6.75 -30.45
N GLN A 1094 -22.91 -7.83 -30.78
CA GLN A 1094 -22.80 -9.02 -29.95
C GLN A 1094 -21.41 -9.06 -29.33
N PRO A 1095 -21.25 -9.52 -28.07
CA PRO A 1095 -19.93 -9.70 -27.46
C PRO A 1095 -18.95 -10.48 -28.34
N PHE A 1096 -19.40 -11.65 -28.83
CA PHE A 1096 -18.69 -12.47 -29.80
C PHE A 1096 -19.66 -12.87 -30.93
N PRO A 1097 -19.55 -12.25 -32.13
CA PRO A 1097 -20.43 -12.57 -33.25
C PRO A 1097 -20.16 -13.98 -33.81
N ASP A 1098 -21.14 -14.87 -33.74
CA ASP A 1098 -21.11 -16.24 -34.28
C ASP A 1098 -22.33 -16.48 -35.18
N PRO A 1099 -22.16 -16.75 -36.48
CA PRO A 1099 -20.90 -16.92 -37.22
C PRO A 1099 -20.13 -15.59 -37.39
N PRO A 1100 -18.82 -15.59 -37.71
CA PRO A 1100 -17.99 -14.37 -37.74
C PRO A 1100 -18.55 -13.24 -38.61
N VAL A 1101 -18.19 -11.99 -38.32
CA VAL A 1101 -18.58 -10.84 -39.16
C VAL A 1101 -18.06 -11.00 -40.60
N ASN A 1102 -18.82 -10.49 -41.59
CA ASN A 1102 -18.43 -10.58 -42.99
C ASN A 1102 -18.45 -9.26 -43.77
N LEU A 1103 -18.87 -8.13 -43.19
CA LEU A 1103 -18.74 -6.84 -43.88
C LEU A 1103 -17.29 -6.36 -43.84
N CYS A 1104 -16.66 -6.20 -45.01
CA CYS A 1104 -15.31 -5.67 -45.15
C CYS A 1104 -15.21 -4.73 -46.37
N ASN A 1105 -14.09 -4.03 -46.51
CA ASN A 1105 -13.77 -3.32 -47.75
C ASN A 1105 -13.08 -4.25 -48.76
N ALA A 1106 -12.84 -3.77 -49.98
CA ALA A 1106 -12.16 -4.53 -51.04
C ALA A 1106 -10.73 -4.98 -50.68
N SER A 1107 -10.10 -4.41 -49.65
CA SER A 1107 -8.80 -4.84 -49.11
C SER A 1107 -8.94 -6.00 -48.11
N GLY A 1108 -10.16 -6.43 -47.78
CA GLY A 1108 -10.42 -7.46 -46.78
C GLY A 1108 -10.40 -6.98 -45.33
N LEU A 1109 -10.33 -5.66 -45.08
CA LEU A 1109 -10.36 -5.12 -43.72
C LEU A 1109 -11.80 -5.07 -43.18
N PRO A 1110 -12.06 -5.59 -41.96
CA PRO A 1110 -13.42 -5.70 -41.41
C PRO A 1110 -14.00 -4.33 -41.04
N ALA A 1111 -15.32 -4.17 -41.15
CA ALA A 1111 -16.02 -3.00 -40.67
C ALA A 1111 -16.02 -2.93 -39.13
N SER A 1112 -15.88 -1.73 -38.57
CA SER A 1112 -15.99 -1.52 -37.13
C SER A 1112 -17.42 -1.76 -36.66
N PRO A 1113 -17.63 -2.41 -35.50
CA PRO A 1113 -18.89 -2.35 -34.77
C PRO A 1113 -19.31 -0.90 -34.50
N PHE A 1114 -20.62 -0.63 -34.52
CA PHE A 1114 -21.19 0.69 -34.21
C PHE A 1114 -22.65 0.59 -33.77
N SER A 1115 -23.14 1.64 -33.08
CA SER A 1115 -24.56 1.92 -32.89
C SER A 1115 -24.84 3.40 -33.15
N THR A 1116 -25.94 3.72 -33.83
CA THR A 1116 -26.37 5.12 -34.06
C THR A 1116 -27.23 5.68 -32.92
N GLU A 1117 -27.37 4.96 -31.82
CA GLU A 1117 -28.08 5.42 -30.62
C GLU A 1117 -27.29 6.48 -29.84
N PHE A 1118 -25.96 6.44 -29.97
CA PHE A 1118 -25.02 7.30 -29.24
C PHE A 1118 -24.37 8.37 -30.15
N GLU A 1119 -24.91 8.59 -31.35
CA GLU A 1119 -24.40 9.50 -32.38
C GLU A 1119 -25.16 10.82 -32.49
#